data_AF-A0A6A6M4I7-F1
#
_entry.id   AF-A0A6A6M4I7-F1
#
_cell.length_a   1.000
_cell.length_b   1.000
_cell.length_c   1.000
_cell.angle_alpha   90.00
_cell.angle_beta   90.00
_cell.angle_gamma   90.00
#
_symmetry.space_group_name_H-M   'P 1'
#
loop_
_entity.id
_entity.type
_entity.pdbx_description
1 polymer ?
#
loop_
_entity_poly.entity_id
_entity_poly.type
_entity_poly.pdbx_seq_one_letter_code
_entity_poly.pdbx_strand_id
1 'polypeptide(L)'
;MLRFFNLQKGRSLQHSGVRWTLNFNIGMGHLSSMFNGLARSFLTRKGKNIGNGDGREAAEAMAKEAKKNDLILRSSGVVNIDGSKNFASVFSKRGEKGVNQDSFIVWEEFGCQEDMMFCGIFDGHGSWGHFVAKKVREWMPSSLLCNWQESLAQTLLDPDVDLESDKKHQTFNVWRHSYIKTCAAVDRELEQHHKIDSFQSGTTALTIVRQNIFVANVGDSRAVLATTSDDGNLVAVQLTVDFKPNLPQESERILQCKGRVFCLDDEPGVHRIWLPDQQSPGLAMSRAFGDYCIKDFGLISVPEVTHRHNRQRPICCAGNRWEEVASTETLLSISWLRKLVDVFLCCEAEFKAVLIMGRDPSQICKPPLDRLIPELLDRAVKALDICNAVSSGIDSVRQYQKFAEIAVSALEQKPMDDGQVKRARKALNSLLTAMKVDDKEKDFKGAERTWSFGRRGNTNPFHKERAARYFRSLSMIIAKNWSASKQIQAMSSNLVPPRGGEPTGLALPVYVMSSVMVFVMWALVAALPCQERSGLATHFPIPRQLTWAHSMIGLQERIGEEWKKKEKKGSVGLLEEMQRMEKLALNLIEFADGFQFPGETEKMEEVAAQVAELAEIFRKMGEGLVPLQAQIREVFHRIVRSRTEVLEVLDHAAKISQPTT
;
A
#
# COMPACT_ATOMS: atom_id res chain seq x y z
N MET A 1 -6.31 -1.83 3.65
CA MET A 1 -5.13 -0.93 3.46
C MET A 1 -5.58 0.25 2.64
N LEU A 2 -5.75 1.37 3.33
CA LEU A 2 -6.14 2.64 2.73
C LEU A 2 -4.92 3.52 2.56
N ARG A 3 -4.62 4.00 1.35
CA ARG A 3 -3.53 4.98 1.14
C ARG A 3 -4.09 6.22 0.48
N PHE A 4 -3.83 7.36 1.11
CA PHE A 4 -4.09 8.68 0.55
C PHE A 4 -2.82 9.25 -0.07
N PHE A 5 -2.88 9.76 -1.30
CA PHE A 5 -1.78 10.54 -1.88
C PHE A 5 -2.31 11.90 -2.33
N ASN A 6 -1.77 12.98 -1.76
CA ASN A 6 -2.04 14.34 -2.22
C ASN A 6 -0.77 14.89 -2.90
N LEU A 7 -0.76 15.00 -4.23
CA LEU A 7 0.39 15.49 -5.01
C LEU A 7 0.05 16.85 -5.62
N GLN A 8 0.77 17.91 -5.28
CA GLN A 8 0.58 19.22 -5.89
C GLN A 8 1.69 19.63 -6.86
N LYS A 9 1.27 20.27 -7.96
CA LYS A 9 2.09 20.83 -9.05
C LYS A 9 2.98 21.99 -8.57
N GLY A 10 4.25 22.01 -8.99
CA GLY A 10 5.17 23.14 -8.78
C GLY A 10 4.77 24.38 -9.59
N ARG A 11 4.98 25.58 -9.04
CA ARG A 11 4.68 26.88 -9.70
C ARG A 11 5.78 27.27 -10.70
N SER A 12 5.38 27.84 -11.84
CA SER A 12 6.11 28.93 -12.51
C SER A 12 5.16 30.11 -12.74
N LEU A 13 5.67 31.33 -12.52
CA LEU A 13 4.99 32.60 -12.77
C LEU A 13 4.82 32.82 -14.28
N GLN A 14 3.66 33.29 -14.73
CA GLN A 14 3.57 34.35 -15.75
C GLN A 14 2.15 34.92 -15.89
N HIS A 15 2.10 36.24 -16.06
CA HIS A 15 0.94 37.03 -16.43
C HIS A 15 0.51 36.80 -17.89
N SER A 16 -0.81 36.92 -18.12
CA SER A 16 -1.50 37.63 -19.22
C SER A 16 -2.56 36.80 -19.95
N GLY A 17 -3.71 37.46 -20.20
CA GLY A 17 -4.49 37.24 -21.43
C GLY A 17 -5.71 36.31 -21.39
N VAL A 18 -6.84 36.84 -20.90
CA VAL A 18 -8.26 36.59 -21.22
C VAL A 18 -8.58 35.58 -22.36
N ARG A 19 -9.42 34.56 -22.06
CA ARG A 19 -10.55 34.17 -22.93
C ARG A 19 -11.67 33.48 -22.14
N TRP A 20 -12.90 33.88 -22.49
CA TRP A 20 -14.18 33.57 -21.86
C TRP A 20 -14.64 32.11 -22.04
N THR A 21 -15.17 31.52 -20.97
CA THR A 21 -16.22 30.50 -21.02
C THR A 21 -17.24 30.78 -19.91
N LEU A 22 -18.43 31.21 -20.34
CA LEU A 22 -19.61 31.39 -19.49
C LEU A 22 -20.28 30.04 -19.21
N ASN A 23 -20.81 29.94 -17.99
CA ASN A 23 -21.92 29.09 -17.53
C ASN A 23 -21.63 27.64 -17.15
N PHE A 24 -21.42 27.40 -15.84
CA PHE A 24 -22.37 26.70 -14.96
C PHE A 24 -21.92 26.89 -13.49
N ASN A 25 -22.06 28.10 -12.92
CA ASN A 25 -21.65 28.36 -11.52
C ASN A 25 -22.69 29.14 -10.68
N ILE A 26 -23.93 29.20 -11.17
CA ILE A 26 -25.02 29.97 -10.54
C ILE A 26 -25.53 29.30 -9.25
N GLY A 27 -25.44 27.96 -9.15
CA GLY A 27 -25.90 27.20 -7.97
C GLY A 27 -24.97 27.30 -6.75
N MET A 28 -23.66 27.20 -6.95
CA MET A 28 -22.68 27.22 -5.85
C MET A 28 -22.46 28.60 -5.25
N GLY A 29 -22.48 29.67 -6.07
CA GLY A 29 -22.46 31.04 -5.56
C GLY A 29 -23.69 31.38 -4.70
N HIS A 30 -24.87 30.87 -5.06
CA HIS A 30 -26.08 31.02 -4.27
C HIS A 30 -26.00 30.24 -2.94
N LEU A 31 -25.48 29.01 -2.94
CA LEU A 31 -25.30 28.23 -1.71
C LEU A 31 -24.21 28.80 -0.80
N SER A 32 -23.08 29.28 -1.35
CA SER A 32 -22.02 29.95 -0.57
C SER A 32 -22.51 31.26 0.04
N SER A 33 -23.32 32.05 -0.69
CA SER A 33 -23.94 33.27 -0.16
C SER A 33 -25.06 32.99 0.85
N MET A 34 -25.84 31.92 0.68
CA MET A 34 -26.79 31.41 1.69
C MET A 34 -26.06 30.88 2.94
N PHE A 35 -24.91 30.21 2.77
CA PHE A 35 -24.12 29.62 3.85
C PHE A 35 -23.40 30.70 4.68
N ASN A 36 -22.82 31.71 4.01
CA ASN A 36 -22.31 32.92 4.67
C ASN A 36 -23.45 33.79 5.23
N GLY A 37 -24.61 33.80 4.57
CA GLY A 37 -25.83 34.45 5.03
C GLY A 37 -26.42 33.78 6.27
N LEU A 38 -26.27 32.47 6.43
CA LEU A 38 -26.68 31.70 7.61
C LEU A 38 -25.80 32.03 8.81
N ALA A 39 -24.47 32.11 8.62
CA ALA A 39 -23.54 32.63 9.63
C ALA A 39 -23.95 34.04 10.11
N ARG A 40 -24.47 34.89 9.21
CA ARG A 40 -25.01 36.22 9.55
C ARG A 40 -26.44 36.19 10.13
N SER A 41 -27.27 35.21 9.80
CA SER A 41 -28.59 35.04 10.40
C SER A 41 -28.48 34.55 11.86
N PHE A 42 -27.48 33.74 12.17
CA PHE A 42 -27.09 33.37 13.53
C PHE A 42 -26.69 34.61 14.38
N LEU A 43 -26.11 35.65 13.76
CA LEU A 43 -25.76 36.92 14.44
C LEU A 43 -26.97 37.82 14.73
N THR A 44 -28.04 37.74 13.94
CA THR A 44 -29.17 38.69 13.99
C THR A 44 -30.36 38.24 14.84
N ARG A 45 -30.49 36.95 15.16
CA ARG A 45 -31.61 36.41 15.96
C ARG A 45 -31.20 36.10 17.40
N LYS A 46 -31.07 37.15 18.22
CA LYS A 46 -31.00 37.02 19.68
C LYS A 46 -32.39 36.60 20.21
N GLY A 47 -32.53 35.38 20.74
CA GLY A 47 -33.61 35.05 21.68
C GLY A 47 -34.79 34.16 21.23
N LYS A 48 -34.70 33.38 20.14
CA LYS A 48 -35.66 32.29 19.87
C LYS A 48 -34.91 30.99 19.59
N ASN A 49 -35.27 29.91 20.31
CA ASN A 49 -34.79 28.54 20.04
C ASN A 49 -35.10 28.17 18.59
N ILE A 50 -34.10 28.29 17.71
CA ILE A 50 -34.11 27.68 16.39
C ILE A 50 -33.58 26.27 16.60
N GLY A 51 -34.34 25.27 16.19
CA GLY A 51 -33.96 23.87 16.34
C GLY A 51 -32.65 23.57 15.62
N ASN A 52 -31.97 22.53 16.09
CA ASN A 52 -30.74 21.94 15.54
C ASN A 52 -30.82 21.52 14.04
N GLY A 53 -31.91 21.85 13.34
CA GLY A 53 -32.26 21.41 11.99
C GLY A 53 -31.74 22.31 10.87
N ASP A 54 -31.85 23.65 10.99
CA ASP A 54 -31.58 24.57 9.86
C ASP A 54 -30.12 24.51 9.35
N GLY A 55 -29.14 24.46 10.25
CA GLY A 55 -27.71 24.33 9.88
C GLY A 55 -27.35 22.95 9.32
N ARG A 56 -27.99 21.90 9.85
CA ARG A 56 -27.82 20.52 9.37
C ARG A 56 -28.42 20.35 7.98
N GLU A 57 -29.59 20.92 7.72
CA GLU A 57 -30.23 20.91 6.39
C GLU A 57 -29.37 21.62 5.33
N ALA A 58 -28.78 22.77 5.67
CA ALA A 58 -27.85 23.47 4.78
C ALA A 58 -26.60 22.64 4.47
N ALA A 59 -25.99 22.02 5.49
CA ALA A 59 -24.84 21.13 5.32
C ALA A 59 -25.16 19.90 4.46
N GLU A 60 -26.35 19.31 4.65
CA GLU A 60 -26.83 18.19 3.85
C GLU A 60 -27.14 18.58 2.39
N ALA A 61 -27.67 19.78 2.17
CA ALA A 61 -27.90 20.31 0.82
C ALA A 61 -26.58 20.49 0.06
N MET A 62 -25.54 21.05 0.69
CA MET A 62 -24.21 21.16 0.08
C MET A 62 -23.61 19.79 -0.20
N ALA A 63 -23.77 18.82 0.71
CA ALA A 63 -23.30 17.45 0.47
C ALA A 63 -24.02 16.79 -0.72
N LYS A 64 -25.31 17.10 -0.95
CA LYS A 64 -26.06 16.61 -2.11
C LYS A 64 -25.58 17.26 -3.41
N GLU A 65 -25.35 18.57 -3.40
CA GLU A 65 -24.84 19.30 -4.57
C GLU A 65 -23.42 18.87 -4.94
N ALA A 66 -22.53 18.73 -3.95
CA ALA A 66 -21.18 18.23 -4.16
C ALA A 66 -21.15 16.81 -4.75
N LYS A 67 -22.08 15.93 -4.37
CA LYS A 67 -22.24 14.62 -5.01
C LYS A 67 -22.70 14.73 -6.46
N LYS A 68 -23.62 15.66 -6.77
CA LYS A 68 -24.13 15.88 -8.12
C LYS A 68 -23.03 16.39 -9.06
N ASN A 69 -22.07 17.14 -8.51
CA ASN A 69 -20.94 17.72 -9.23
C ASN A 69 -19.66 16.86 -9.14
N ASP A 70 -19.76 15.59 -8.72
CA ASP A 70 -18.64 14.63 -8.60
C ASP A 70 -17.45 15.12 -7.72
N LEU A 71 -17.73 16.00 -6.75
CA LEU A 71 -16.74 16.55 -5.81
C LEU A 71 -16.46 15.66 -4.59
N ILE A 72 -17.16 14.52 -4.48
CA ILE A 72 -17.05 13.59 -3.35
C ILE A 72 -16.60 12.20 -3.82
N LEU A 73 -15.45 11.72 -3.30
CA LEU A 73 -15.03 10.34 -3.46
C LEU A 73 -15.38 9.48 -2.25
N ARG A 74 -15.90 8.29 -2.51
CA ARG A 74 -16.17 7.23 -1.51
C ARG A 74 -15.69 5.85 -1.94
N SER A 75 -15.10 5.75 -3.14
CA SER A 75 -14.57 4.54 -3.77
C SER A 75 -13.18 4.84 -4.30
N SER A 76 -12.35 3.80 -4.47
CA SER A 76 -10.96 3.96 -4.88
C SER A 76 -10.90 4.71 -6.22
N GLY A 77 -10.05 5.72 -6.31
CA GLY A 77 -10.01 6.63 -7.45
C GLY A 77 -9.26 7.92 -7.12
N VAL A 78 -9.32 8.85 -8.06
CA VAL A 78 -8.65 10.16 -7.99
C VAL A 78 -9.69 11.25 -8.18
N VAL A 79 -9.54 12.35 -7.45
CA VAL A 79 -10.28 13.60 -7.70
C VAL A 79 -9.27 14.70 -7.98
N ASN A 80 -9.52 15.38 -9.10
CA ASN A 80 -8.74 16.49 -9.62
C ASN A 80 -9.69 17.35 -10.46
N ILE A 81 -10.09 18.51 -9.93
CA ILE A 81 -10.98 19.45 -10.63
C ILE A 81 -10.12 20.28 -11.59
N ASP A 82 -10.55 20.42 -12.84
CA ASP A 82 -9.84 21.23 -13.84
C ASP A 82 -9.70 22.70 -13.36
N GLY A 83 -8.47 23.16 -13.23
CA GLY A 83 -8.15 24.50 -12.70
C GLY A 83 -7.90 24.55 -11.19
N SER A 84 -8.28 23.51 -10.43
CA SER A 84 -7.98 23.40 -9.01
C SER A 84 -6.52 23.05 -8.76
N LYS A 85 -6.04 23.55 -7.62
CA LYS A 85 -4.73 23.24 -7.07
C LYS A 85 -4.77 21.94 -6.26
N ASN A 86 -5.92 21.31 -6.09
CA ASN A 86 -6.10 20.17 -5.21
C ASN A 86 -6.01 18.86 -6.00
N PHE A 87 -5.27 17.90 -5.46
CA PHE A 87 -5.23 16.53 -5.97
C PHE A 87 -5.38 15.59 -4.79
N ALA A 88 -6.33 14.67 -4.90
CA ALA A 88 -6.52 13.61 -3.93
C ALA A 88 -6.60 12.27 -4.66
N SER A 89 -5.78 11.32 -4.24
CA SER A 89 -5.92 9.92 -4.60
C SER A 89 -6.29 9.12 -3.38
N VAL A 90 -7.22 8.19 -3.54
CA VAL A 90 -7.56 7.23 -2.50
C VAL A 90 -7.60 5.82 -3.06
N PHE A 91 -6.95 4.91 -2.34
CA PHE A 91 -7.01 3.50 -2.62
C PHE A 91 -7.37 2.74 -1.36
N SER A 92 -8.39 1.88 -1.40
CA SER A 92 -8.71 0.92 -0.35
C SER A 92 -8.68 -0.51 -0.90
N LYS A 93 -7.95 -1.39 -0.21
CA LYS A 93 -7.87 -2.84 -0.51
C LYS A 93 -8.35 -3.66 0.68
N ARG A 94 -9.25 -4.61 0.40
CA ARG A 94 -9.69 -5.66 1.32
C ARG A 94 -8.48 -6.50 1.76
N GLY A 95 -8.29 -6.65 3.07
CA GLY A 95 -7.29 -7.55 3.63
C GLY A 95 -7.72 -9.02 3.61
N GLU A 96 -6.99 -9.87 4.31
CA GLU A 96 -7.29 -11.31 4.41
C GLU A 96 -8.46 -11.62 5.37
N LYS A 97 -8.80 -10.68 6.26
CA LYS A 97 -9.88 -10.81 7.24
C LYS A 97 -11.22 -10.35 6.65
N GLY A 98 -12.11 -11.30 6.37
CA GLY A 98 -13.55 -11.04 6.20
C GLY A 98 -13.89 -9.93 5.19
N VAL A 99 -14.98 -9.20 5.43
CA VAL A 99 -15.39 -8.02 4.63
C VAL A 99 -14.44 -6.85 4.90
N ASN A 100 -14.15 -6.02 3.90
CA ASN A 100 -13.38 -4.80 4.12
C ASN A 100 -14.17 -3.84 5.03
N GLN A 101 -13.64 -3.57 6.22
CA GLN A 101 -14.29 -2.72 7.20
C GLN A 101 -13.84 -1.26 7.13
N ASP A 102 -12.73 -0.98 6.43
CA ASP A 102 -12.24 0.37 6.21
C ASP A 102 -13.22 1.18 5.33
N SER A 103 -13.40 2.45 5.66
CA SER A 103 -14.16 3.44 4.90
C SER A 103 -13.38 4.74 4.78
N PHE A 104 -13.71 5.54 3.76
CA PHE A 104 -13.07 6.83 3.55
C PHE A 104 -13.94 7.80 2.78
N ILE A 105 -13.59 9.08 2.84
CA ILE A 105 -14.20 10.13 2.03
C ILE A 105 -13.18 11.19 1.64
N VAL A 106 -13.29 11.70 0.42
CA VAL A 106 -12.75 13.00 0.00
C VAL A 106 -13.92 13.87 -0.38
N TRP A 107 -13.89 15.12 0.04
CA TRP A 107 -14.84 16.13 -0.39
C TRP A 107 -14.05 17.40 -0.76
N GLU A 108 -13.93 17.65 -2.06
CA GLU A 108 -13.37 18.89 -2.60
C GLU A 108 -14.37 20.05 -2.48
N GLU A 109 -13.84 21.26 -2.43
CA GLU A 109 -14.63 22.48 -2.27
C GLU A 109 -15.54 22.40 -1.03
N PHE A 110 -14.98 21.87 0.06
CA PHE A 110 -15.70 21.58 1.28
C PHE A 110 -16.34 22.86 1.84
N GLY A 111 -17.64 22.82 2.14
CA GLY A 111 -18.40 24.02 2.53
C GLY A 111 -18.58 25.05 1.41
N CYS A 112 -18.53 24.61 0.14
CA CYS A 112 -18.56 25.47 -1.05
C CYS A 112 -17.43 26.52 -1.06
N GLN A 113 -16.25 26.16 -0.53
CA GLN A 113 -15.04 26.97 -0.54
C GLN A 113 -14.02 26.36 -1.50
N GLU A 114 -13.69 27.04 -2.61
CA GLU A 114 -12.82 26.52 -3.68
C GLU A 114 -11.42 26.06 -3.19
N ASP A 115 -10.90 26.66 -2.12
CA ASP A 115 -9.57 26.38 -1.56
C ASP A 115 -9.57 25.33 -0.44
N MET A 116 -10.72 24.71 -0.16
CA MET A 116 -10.91 23.82 0.99
C MET A 116 -11.22 22.38 0.56
N MET A 117 -10.56 21.42 1.20
CA MET A 117 -10.80 20.00 1.00
C MET A 117 -10.97 19.30 2.35
N PHE A 118 -11.91 18.36 2.44
CA PHE A 118 -12.06 17.46 3.56
C PHE A 118 -11.66 16.04 3.16
N CYS A 119 -10.83 15.39 3.99
CA CYS A 119 -10.47 13.98 3.85
C CYS A 119 -10.78 13.24 5.14
N GLY A 120 -11.29 12.01 5.06
CA GLY A 120 -11.52 11.17 6.22
C GLY A 120 -11.18 9.71 5.95
N ILE A 121 -10.52 9.06 6.91
CA ILE A 121 -10.27 7.61 6.94
C ILE A 121 -10.88 7.05 8.22
N PHE A 122 -11.59 5.93 8.09
CA PHE A 122 -12.34 5.29 9.16
C PHE A 122 -12.04 3.80 9.13
N ASP A 123 -11.31 3.31 10.13
CA ASP A 123 -10.93 1.89 10.27
C ASP A 123 -12.00 1.22 11.12
N GLY A 124 -12.84 0.39 10.51
CA GLY A 124 -13.97 -0.25 11.19
C GLY A 124 -13.55 -1.57 11.84
N HIS A 125 -14.12 -1.90 13.01
CA HIS A 125 -13.88 -3.16 13.69
C HIS A 125 -15.15 -3.69 14.39
N GLY A 126 -15.11 -4.95 14.82
CA GLY A 126 -16.29 -5.65 15.32
C GLY A 126 -17.17 -6.20 14.20
N SER A 127 -18.23 -6.93 14.54
CA SER A 127 -19.10 -7.61 13.57
C SER A 127 -19.79 -6.65 12.60
N TRP A 128 -20.12 -5.45 13.05
CA TRP A 128 -20.76 -4.38 12.27
C TRP A 128 -19.83 -3.21 11.95
N GLY A 129 -18.51 -3.36 12.15
CA GLY A 129 -17.52 -2.28 11.97
C GLY A 129 -17.60 -1.56 10.63
N HIS A 130 -17.80 -2.32 9.54
CA HIS A 130 -18.02 -1.78 8.20
C HIS A 130 -19.26 -0.87 8.08
N PHE A 131 -20.34 -1.14 8.83
CA PHE A 131 -21.52 -0.28 8.87
C PHE A 131 -21.29 0.95 9.75
N VAL A 132 -20.62 0.79 10.89
CA VAL A 132 -20.26 1.89 11.79
C VAL A 132 -19.34 2.89 11.07
N ALA A 133 -18.25 2.41 10.47
CA ALA A 133 -17.32 3.21 9.66
C ALA A 133 -18.03 3.95 8.52
N LYS A 134 -18.97 3.28 7.84
CA LYS A 134 -19.78 3.88 6.77
C LYS A 134 -20.67 5.02 7.27
N LYS A 135 -21.28 4.87 8.45
CA LYS A 135 -22.14 5.90 9.06
C LYS A 135 -21.35 7.10 9.55
N VAL A 136 -20.26 6.87 10.28
CA VAL A 136 -19.38 7.95 10.74
C VAL A 136 -18.85 8.74 9.54
N ARG A 137 -18.40 8.06 8.47
CA ARG A 137 -18.02 8.68 7.20
C ARG A 137 -19.12 9.56 6.60
N GLU A 138 -20.39 9.17 6.72
CA GLU A 138 -21.53 9.89 6.14
C GLU A 138 -21.95 11.12 6.96
N TRP A 139 -21.91 11.03 8.29
CA TRP A 139 -22.37 12.09 9.18
C TRP A 139 -21.29 13.11 9.53
N MET A 140 -20.03 12.68 9.63
CA MET A 140 -18.93 13.53 10.10
C MET A 140 -18.74 14.83 9.29
N PRO A 141 -18.69 14.82 7.95
CA PRO A 141 -18.43 16.04 7.19
C PRO A 141 -19.55 17.08 7.33
N SER A 142 -20.81 16.66 7.26
CA SER A 142 -21.95 17.58 7.39
C SER A 142 -22.08 18.13 8.81
N SER A 143 -21.89 17.29 9.83
CA SER A 143 -21.88 17.72 11.23
C SER A 143 -20.71 18.68 11.51
N LEU A 144 -19.55 18.47 10.88
CA LEU A 144 -18.41 19.37 11.00
C LEU A 144 -18.70 20.74 10.40
N LEU A 145 -19.31 20.81 9.22
CA LEU A 145 -19.68 22.10 8.61
C LEU A 145 -20.66 22.87 9.50
N CYS A 146 -21.68 22.19 10.03
CA CYS A 146 -22.66 22.82 10.93
C CYS A 146 -21.98 23.38 12.20
N ASN A 147 -21.20 22.56 12.90
CA ASN A 147 -20.52 22.98 14.13
C ASN A 147 -19.46 24.06 13.89
N TRP A 148 -18.82 24.05 12.71
CA TRP A 148 -17.88 25.07 12.30
C TRP A 148 -18.54 26.43 12.11
N GLN A 149 -19.70 26.48 11.44
CA GLN A 149 -20.47 27.72 11.30
C GLN A 149 -20.93 28.28 12.64
N GLU A 150 -21.46 27.43 13.51
CA GLU A 150 -21.90 27.85 14.84
C GLU A 150 -20.73 28.42 15.66
N SER A 151 -19.57 27.74 15.62
CA SER A 151 -18.39 28.17 16.35
C SER A 151 -17.80 29.47 15.78
N LEU A 152 -17.85 29.67 14.46
CA LEU A 152 -17.50 30.93 13.81
C LEU A 152 -18.44 32.07 14.24
N ALA A 153 -19.76 31.85 14.22
CA ALA A 153 -20.75 32.85 14.62
C ALA A 153 -20.61 33.24 16.09
N GLN A 154 -20.32 32.28 16.98
CA GLN A 154 -20.07 32.53 18.40
C GLN A 154 -18.80 33.38 18.62
N THR A 155 -17.74 33.11 17.85
CA THR A 155 -16.47 33.85 17.97
C THR A 155 -16.60 35.30 17.48
N LEU A 156 -17.47 35.55 16.50
CA LEU A 156 -17.73 36.91 15.97
C LEU A 156 -18.59 37.80 16.90
N LEU A 157 -19.16 37.24 17.98
CA LEU A 157 -20.00 37.94 18.95
C LEU A 157 -19.27 38.38 20.22
N ASP A 158 -17.99 38.02 20.37
CA ASP A 158 -17.18 38.35 21.54
C ASP A 158 -16.51 39.73 21.37
N PRO A 159 -16.88 40.76 22.14
CA PRO A 159 -16.44 42.14 21.92
C PRO A 159 -15.02 42.47 22.41
N ASP A 160 -14.30 41.53 23.03
CA ASP A 160 -13.06 41.81 23.78
C ASP A 160 -11.74 41.43 23.05
N VAL A 161 -11.75 41.40 21.71
CA VAL A 161 -10.67 40.76 20.94
C VAL A 161 -9.95 41.73 19.99
N ASP A 162 -8.89 42.36 20.50
CA ASP A 162 -8.01 43.27 19.75
C ASP A 162 -6.54 42.80 19.83
N LEU A 163 -6.07 42.02 18.84
CA LEU A 163 -4.67 42.02 18.33
C LEU A 163 -4.48 41.03 17.15
N GLU A 164 -3.77 41.47 16.10
CA GLU A 164 -3.43 40.68 14.89
C GLU A 164 -2.70 39.34 15.16
N SER A 165 -2.02 39.17 16.31
CA SER A 165 -1.37 37.91 16.69
C SER A 165 -2.35 36.80 17.10
N ASP A 166 -3.60 37.16 17.37
CA ASP A 166 -4.59 36.33 18.06
C ASP A 166 -5.51 35.57 17.08
N LYS A 167 -5.59 36.03 15.82
CA LYS A 167 -6.42 35.44 14.75
C LYS A 167 -6.07 33.98 14.43
N LYS A 168 -4.77 33.61 14.46
CA LYS A 168 -4.34 32.22 14.20
C LYS A 168 -4.75 31.27 15.32
N HIS A 169 -4.62 31.72 16.56
CA HIS A 169 -5.00 30.93 17.73
C HIS A 169 -6.52 30.77 17.78
N GLN A 170 -7.26 31.83 17.46
CA GLN A 170 -8.72 31.80 17.30
C GLN A 170 -9.18 30.83 16.21
N THR A 171 -8.57 30.88 15.02
CA THR A 171 -8.94 29.96 13.91
C THR A 171 -8.73 28.50 14.33
N PHE A 172 -7.61 28.21 15.01
CA PHE A 172 -7.36 26.88 15.58
C PHE A 172 -8.39 26.48 16.63
N ASN A 173 -8.73 27.38 17.56
CA ASN A 173 -9.71 27.12 18.61
C ASN A 173 -11.11 26.87 18.04
N VAL A 174 -11.51 27.61 17.00
CA VAL A 174 -12.77 27.38 16.26
C VAL A 174 -12.78 25.97 15.68
N TRP A 175 -11.73 25.57 14.94
CA TRP A 175 -11.66 24.22 14.36
C TRP A 175 -11.62 23.13 15.42
N ARG A 176 -10.81 23.31 16.46
CA ARG A 176 -10.69 22.38 17.58
C ARG A 176 -12.04 22.15 18.26
N HIS A 177 -12.76 23.23 18.58
CA HIS A 177 -14.08 23.15 19.21
C HIS A 177 -15.12 22.51 18.29
N SER A 178 -15.07 22.84 17.00
CA SER A 178 -15.94 22.27 15.98
C SER A 178 -15.76 20.76 15.86
N TYR A 179 -14.52 20.28 15.83
CA TYR A 179 -14.21 18.85 15.81
C TYR A 179 -14.69 18.15 17.08
N ILE A 180 -14.43 18.70 18.27
CA ILE A 180 -14.87 18.10 19.54
C ILE A 180 -16.40 17.97 19.58
N LYS A 181 -17.13 19.04 19.23
CA LYS A 181 -18.60 19.01 19.13
C LYS A 181 -19.09 18.00 18.10
N THR A 182 -18.45 17.95 16.95
CA THR A 182 -18.80 17.04 15.85
C THR A 182 -18.63 15.58 16.26
N CYS A 183 -17.50 15.22 16.85
CA CYS A 183 -17.24 13.86 17.31
C CYS A 183 -18.26 13.45 18.40
N ALA A 184 -18.53 14.33 19.37
CA ALA A 184 -19.54 14.07 20.38
C ALA A 184 -20.96 13.90 19.79
N ALA A 185 -21.34 14.71 18.80
CA ALA A 185 -22.63 14.63 18.14
C ALA A 185 -22.77 13.35 17.31
N VAL A 186 -21.74 12.98 16.55
CA VAL A 186 -21.74 11.78 15.71
C VAL A 186 -21.72 10.49 16.54
N ASP A 187 -20.96 10.47 17.65
CA ASP A 187 -20.96 9.31 18.56
C ASP A 187 -22.32 9.16 19.27
N ARG A 188 -22.99 10.26 19.61
CA ARG A 188 -24.36 10.20 20.16
C ARG A 188 -25.39 9.73 19.13
N GLU A 189 -25.28 10.19 17.88
CA GLU A 189 -26.17 9.75 16.80
C GLU A 189 -25.99 8.24 16.51
N LEU A 190 -24.76 7.75 16.62
CA LEU A 190 -24.44 6.32 16.48
C LEU A 190 -24.99 5.47 17.64
N GLU A 191 -25.03 6.00 18.86
CA GLU A 191 -25.59 5.32 20.05
C GLU A 191 -27.10 5.12 19.91
N GLN A 192 -27.79 6.12 19.34
CA GLN A 192 -29.24 6.11 19.14
C GLN A 192 -29.67 5.30 17.90
N HIS A 193 -28.73 4.85 17.07
CA HIS A 193 -29.03 4.24 15.78
C HIS A 193 -29.32 2.74 15.88
N HIS A 194 -30.57 2.39 16.17
CA HIS A 194 -31.06 1.03 16.43
C HIS A 194 -30.87 -0.04 15.32
N LYS A 195 -30.47 0.35 14.10
CA LYS A 195 -30.29 -0.61 12.97
C LYS A 195 -28.87 -1.15 12.83
N ILE A 196 -27.91 -0.66 13.62
CA ILE A 196 -26.51 -1.06 13.56
C ILE A 196 -26.10 -1.38 15.00
N ASP A 197 -25.51 -2.55 15.20
CA ASP A 197 -24.93 -2.88 16.51
C ASP A 197 -23.58 -2.17 16.66
N SER A 198 -23.63 -1.00 17.30
CA SER A 198 -22.48 -0.21 17.71
C SER A 198 -22.07 -0.47 19.16
N PHE A 199 -22.69 -1.44 19.86
CA PHE A 199 -22.33 -1.79 21.24
C PHE A 199 -21.01 -2.56 21.30
N GLN A 200 -20.79 -3.49 20.36
CA GLN A 200 -19.56 -4.27 20.21
C GLN A 200 -18.82 -4.02 18.88
N SER A 201 -19.23 -2.98 18.16
CA SER A 201 -18.56 -2.58 16.93
C SER A 201 -18.27 -1.09 16.96
N GLY A 202 -17.16 -0.72 16.34
CA GLY A 202 -16.68 0.65 16.37
C GLY A 202 -15.90 1.01 15.12
N THR A 203 -15.38 2.23 15.14
CA THR A 203 -14.45 2.70 14.11
C THR A 203 -13.52 3.78 14.64
N THR A 204 -12.29 3.82 14.13
CA THR A 204 -11.42 5.00 14.25
C THR A 204 -11.94 6.13 13.35
N ALA A 205 -11.42 7.34 13.55
CA ALA A 205 -11.58 8.41 12.59
C ALA A 205 -10.32 9.28 12.53
N LEU A 206 -9.72 9.36 11.36
CA LEU A 206 -8.68 10.33 11.03
C LEU A 206 -9.22 11.26 9.95
N THR A 207 -9.41 12.52 10.29
CA THR A 207 -9.95 13.53 9.37
C THR A 207 -9.02 14.71 9.20
N ILE A 208 -8.97 15.25 7.98
CA ILE A 208 -8.15 16.40 7.60
C ILE A 208 -9.04 17.41 6.90
N VAL A 209 -9.00 18.65 7.37
CA VAL A 209 -9.47 19.82 6.59
C VAL A 209 -8.23 20.53 6.07
N ARG A 210 -8.19 20.75 4.75
CA ARG A 210 -7.08 21.35 4.03
C ARG A 210 -7.52 22.68 3.43
N GLN A 211 -7.25 23.74 4.19
CA GLN A 211 -7.18 25.16 3.77
C GLN A 211 -5.90 25.74 4.39
N ASN A 212 -5.83 25.64 5.73
CA ASN A 212 -4.65 25.23 6.49
C ASN A 212 -4.79 23.75 6.86
N ILE A 213 -3.75 23.07 7.33
CA ILE A 213 -3.82 21.63 7.64
C ILE A 213 -4.33 21.48 9.07
N PHE A 214 -5.63 21.17 9.23
CA PHE A 214 -6.22 20.77 10.51
C PHE A 214 -6.43 19.26 10.50
N VAL A 215 -5.79 18.55 11.43
CA VAL A 215 -5.89 17.09 11.55
C VAL A 215 -6.59 16.76 12.85
N ALA A 216 -7.63 15.95 12.80
CA ALA A 216 -8.30 15.40 13.97
C ALA A 216 -8.20 13.88 13.96
N ASN A 217 -7.67 13.29 15.03
CA ASN A 217 -7.48 11.85 15.15
C ASN A 217 -8.24 11.27 16.36
N VAL A 218 -8.98 10.20 16.11
CA VAL A 218 -9.67 9.34 17.09
C VAL A 218 -9.26 7.90 16.78
N GLY A 219 -8.32 7.37 17.56
CA GLY A 219 -7.84 5.98 17.42
C GLY A 219 -6.40 5.89 16.90
N ASP A 220 -6.08 4.78 16.25
CA ASP A 220 -4.72 4.43 15.84
C ASP A 220 -4.51 4.50 14.31
N SER A 221 -5.38 5.21 13.61
CA SER A 221 -5.12 5.66 12.24
C SER A 221 -4.09 6.79 12.25
N ARG A 222 -3.29 6.90 11.18
CA ARG A 222 -2.12 7.79 11.16
C ARG A 222 -2.04 8.65 9.91
N ALA A 223 -1.76 9.93 10.13
CA ALA A 223 -1.40 10.89 9.08
C ALA A 223 0.12 11.15 9.11
N VAL A 224 0.74 11.19 7.93
CA VAL A 224 2.16 11.41 7.72
C VAL A 224 2.35 12.46 6.63
N LEU A 225 3.13 13.49 6.92
CA LEU A 225 3.54 14.51 5.97
C LEU A 225 4.88 14.12 5.35
N ALA A 226 4.95 14.06 4.04
CA ALA A 226 6.23 13.97 3.36
C ALA A 226 6.80 15.38 3.14
N THR A 227 8.01 15.62 3.63
CA THR A 227 8.71 16.90 3.55
C THR A 227 10.16 16.70 3.14
N THR A 228 10.84 17.75 2.67
CA THR A 228 12.29 17.75 2.54
C THR A 228 12.94 18.22 3.84
N SER A 229 14.04 17.58 4.22
CA SER A 229 15.00 18.07 5.22
C SER A 229 15.84 19.22 4.64
N ASP A 230 16.61 19.88 5.49
CA ASP A 230 17.52 20.97 5.08
C ASP A 230 18.60 20.48 4.10
N ASP A 231 18.97 19.19 4.18
CA ASP A 231 19.90 18.52 3.27
C ASP A 231 19.27 18.11 1.93
N GLY A 232 18.00 18.46 1.70
CA GLY A 232 17.27 18.13 0.47
C GLY A 232 16.69 16.70 0.42
N ASN A 233 16.93 15.87 1.44
CA ASN A 233 16.39 14.51 1.51
C ASN A 233 14.89 14.49 1.89
N LEU A 234 14.11 13.60 1.28
CA LEU A 234 12.70 13.39 1.65
C LEU A 234 12.61 12.70 3.01
N VAL A 235 11.90 13.30 3.95
CA VAL A 235 11.65 12.80 5.30
C VAL A 235 10.14 12.72 5.57
N ALA A 236 9.74 11.68 6.31
CA ALA A 236 8.37 11.48 6.74
C ALA A 236 8.17 12.05 8.15
N VAL A 237 7.19 12.94 8.32
CA VAL A 237 6.83 13.56 9.60
C VAL A 237 5.42 13.13 9.97
N GLN A 238 5.31 12.28 10.99
CA GLN A 238 4.02 11.89 11.53
C GLN A 238 3.28 13.10 12.12
N LEU A 239 2.01 13.27 11.74
CA LEU A 239 1.17 14.41 12.12
C LEU A 239 0.24 14.11 13.31
N THR A 240 0.03 12.83 13.64
CA THR A 240 -0.92 12.37 14.65
C THR A 240 -0.25 11.41 15.62
N VAL A 241 -0.73 11.34 16.85
CA VAL A 241 -0.37 10.26 17.78
C VAL A 241 -1.36 9.12 17.61
N ASP A 242 -0.87 7.89 17.48
CA ASP A 242 -1.71 6.70 17.44
C ASP A 242 -2.16 6.38 18.87
N PHE A 243 -3.47 6.46 19.14
CA PHE A 243 -4.00 6.30 20.49
C PHE A 243 -4.03 4.83 20.92
N LYS A 244 -2.87 4.33 21.35
CA LYS A 244 -2.68 3.00 21.93
C LYS A 244 -2.99 3.00 23.44
N PRO A 245 -3.58 1.92 23.99
CA PRO A 245 -3.96 1.86 25.42
C PRO A 245 -2.83 2.04 26.43
N ASN A 246 -1.57 1.81 26.05
CA ASN A 246 -0.40 1.92 26.93
C ASN A 246 0.21 3.32 26.97
N LEU A 247 -0.31 4.29 26.22
CA LEU A 247 0.14 5.67 26.35
C LEU A 247 -0.18 6.19 27.75
N PRO A 248 0.73 6.91 28.45
CA PRO A 248 0.56 7.26 29.86
C PRO A 248 -0.78 7.93 30.20
N GLN A 249 -1.22 8.90 29.39
CA GLN A 249 -2.49 9.60 29.59
C GLN A 249 -3.72 8.73 29.27
N GLU A 250 -3.57 7.79 28.35
CA GLU A 250 -4.65 6.90 27.94
C GLU A 250 -4.83 5.79 28.98
N SER A 251 -3.73 5.16 29.43
CA SER A 251 -3.75 4.13 30.46
C SER A 251 -4.24 4.67 31.80
N GLU A 252 -3.80 5.88 32.20
CA GLU A 252 -4.28 6.54 33.42
C GLU A 252 -5.80 6.75 33.37
N ARG A 253 -6.33 7.29 32.26
CA ARG A 253 -7.78 7.46 32.09
C ARG A 253 -8.51 6.13 32.19
N ILE A 254 -8.02 5.09 31.51
CA ILE A 254 -8.64 3.75 31.50
C ILE A 254 -8.69 3.18 32.92
N LEU A 255 -7.59 3.26 33.66
CA LEU A 255 -7.51 2.78 35.03
C LEU A 255 -8.42 3.57 35.99
N GLN A 256 -8.50 4.90 35.84
CA GLN A 256 -9.43 5.75 36.60
C GLN A 256 -10.90 5.37 36.35
N CYS A 257 -11.22 4.96 35.12
CA CYS A 257 -12.53 4.43 34.73
C CYS A 257 -12.73 2.94 35.07
N LYS A 258 -11.83 2.32 35.87
CA LYS A 258 -11.86 0.90 36.25
C LYS A 258 -11.69 -0.09 35.07
N GLY A 259 -11.32 0.37 33.89
CA GLY A 259 -10.90 -0.49 32.79
C GLY A 259 -9.53 -1.13 33.06
N ARG A 260 -9.17 -2.13 32.26
CA ARG A 260 -7.87 -2.81 32.36
C ARG A 260 -7.08 -2.66 31.07
N VAL A 261 -5.76 -2.57 31.20
CA VAL A 261 -4.82 -2.52 30.07
C VAL A 261 -3.77 -3.60 30.23
N PHE A 262 -3.73 -4.57 29.32
CA PHE A 262 -2.69 -5.59 29.25
C PHE A 262 -2.63 -6.22 27.85
N CYS A 263 -1.52 -6.91 27.55
CA CYS A 263 -1.32 -7.68 26.32
C CYS A 263 -1.77 -9.14 26.54
N LEU A 264 -2.20 -9.82 25.47
CA LEU A 264 -2.33 -11.28 25.53
C LEU A 264 -0.95 -11.94 25.45
N ASP A 265 -0.82 -13.13 26.03
CA ASP A 265 0.44 -13.88 26.05
C ASP A 265 0.92 -14.28 24.64
N ASP A 266 -0.02 -14.51 23.71
CA ASP A 266 0.24 -14.85 22.31
C ASP A 266 0.51 -13.63 21.41
N GLU A 267 0.19 -12.42 21.88
CA GLU A 267 0.45 -11.15 21.18
C GLU A 267 1.21 -10.15 22.08
N PRO A 268 2.44 -10.48 22.52
CA PRO A 268 3.21 -9.61 23.39
C PRO A 268 3.50 -8.27 22.71
N GLY A 269 3.20 -7.17 23.42
CA GLY A 269 3.39 -5.80 22.93
C GLY A 269 2.13 -5.11 22.42
N VAL A 270 1.07 -5.87 22.09
CA VAL A 270 -0.22 -5.30 21.67
C VAL A 270 -1.10 -5.06 22.89
N HIS A 271 -1.00 -3.85 23.45
CA HIS A 271 -1.80 -3.47 24.60
C HIS A 271 -3.25 -3.25 24.21
N ARG A 272 -4.16 -3.83 25.00
CA ARG A 272 -5.59 -3.82 24.74
C ARG A 272 -6.37 -3.30 25.95
N ILE A 273 -7.53 -2.69 25.69
CA ILE A 273 -8.51 -2.33 26.73
C ILE A 273 -9.47 -3.48 26.95
N TRP A 274 -9.69 -3.81 28.21
CA TRP A 274 -10.57 -4.88 28.65
C TRP A 274 -11.57 -4.39 29.69
N LEU A 275 -12.75 -5.01 29.70
CA LEU A 275 -13.72 -4.88 30.78
C LEU A 275 -13.10 -5.30 32.13
N PRO A 276 -13.61 -4.78 33.27
CA PRO A 276 -13.06 -5.09 34.59
C PRO A 276 -13.05 -6.59 34.91
N ASP A 277 -14.16 -7.26 34.63
CA ASP A 277 -14.39 -8.64 35.05
C ASP A 277 -14.26 -9.67 33.92
N GLN A 278 -14.01 -9.23 32.68
CA GLN A 278 -14.02 -10.10 31.50
C GLN A 278 -12.88 -9.74 30.53
N GLN A 279 -12.28 -10.75 29.91
CA GLN A 279 -11.34 -10.58 28.80
C GLN A 279 -12.10 -10.32 27.48
N SER A 280 -12.90 -9.26 27.47
CA SER A 280 -13.66 -8.78 26.33
C SER A 280 -13.78 -7.25 26.42
N PRO A 281 -13.89 -6.51 25.31
CA PRO A 281 -13.72 -6.93 23.91
C PRO A 281 -12.24 -7.04 23.47
N GLY A 282 -11.30 -6.42 24.20
CA GLY A 282 -9.88 -6.44 23.85
C GLY A 282 -9.49 -5.46 22.74
N LEU A 283 -9.87 -4.19 22.85
CA LEU A 283 -9.58 -3.17 21.82
C LEU A 283 -8.12 -2.72 21.86
N ALA A 284 -7.44 -2.74 20.71
CA ALA A 284 -6.03 -2.32 20.58
C ALA A 284 -5.83 -0.80 20.47
N MET A 285 -6.91 -0.01 20.58
CA MET A 285 -6.92 1.45 20.56
C MET A 285 -7.68 1.98 21.78
N SER A 286 -7.32 3.19 22.23
CA SER A 286 -7.94 3.85 23.39
C SER A 286 -8.97 4.91 23.06
N ARG A 287 -9.17 5.17 21.76
CA ARG A 287 -10.20 6.08 21.27
C ARG A 287 -10.88 5.51 20.03
N ALA A 288 -12.20 5.53 19.99
CA ALA A 288 -13.01 5.07 18.87
C ALA A 288 -14.44 5.62 18.97
N PHE A 289 -15.15 5.62 17.85
CA PHE A 289 -16.61 5.74 17.79
C PHE A 289 -17.25 4.36 18.00
N GLY A 290 -18.43 4.32 18.61
CA GLY A 290 -19.09 3.04 18.93
C GLY A 290 -18.41 2.32 20.08
N ASP A 291 -18.44 0.99 20.09
CA ASP A 291 -17.98 0.14 21.21
C ASP A 291 -18.53 0.59 22.58
N TYR A 292 -19.84 0.87 22.65
CA TYR A 292 -20.47 1.35 23.88
C TYR A 292 -20.30 0.39 25.07
N CYS A 293 -20.01 -0.89 24.82
CA CYS A 293 -19.68 -1.83 25.87
C CYS A 293 -18.49 -1.42 26.73
N ILE A 294 -17.57 -0.58 26.24
CA ILE A 294 -16.34 -0.20 26.95
C ILE A 294 -16.13 1.32 27.12
N LYS A 295 -17.12 2.14 26.74
CA LYS A 295 -17.07 3.61 26.92
C LYS A 295 -16.92 4.02 28.39
N ASP A 296 -17.67 3.39 29.28
CA ASP A 296 -17.61 3.66 30.74
C ASP A 296 -16.29 3.23 31.39
N PHE A 297 -15.47 2.47 30.67
CA PHE A 297 -14.19 1.93 31.14
C PHE A 297 -12.98 2.58 30.45
N GLY A 298 -13.16 3.79 29.90
CA GLY A 298 -12.06 4.66 29.47
C GLY A 298 -11.86 4.80 27.97
N LEU A 299 -12.68 4.12 27.14
CA LEU A 299 -12.74 4.41 25.71
C LEU A 299 -13.50 5.72 25.46
N ILE A 300 -12.94 6.61 24.63
CA ILE A 300 -13.58 7.90 24.31
C ILE A 300 -13.57 8.17 22.80
N SER A 301 -14.52 8.96 22.30
CA SER A 301 -14.55 9.43 20.90
C SER A 301 -13.96 10.84 20.73
N VAL A 302 -13.28 11.37 21.77
CA VAL A 302 -12.73 12.73 21.76
C VAL A 302 -11.47 12.80 20.88
N PRO A 303 -11.45 13.67 19.85
CA PRO A 303 -10.31 13.79 18.95
C PRO A 303 -9.15 14.54 19.60
N GLU A 304 -7.93 14.19 19.23
CA GLU A 304 -6.81 15.14 19.27
C GLU A 304 -6.80 15.95 17.98
N VAL A 305 -6.81 17.28 18.10
CA VAL A 305 -6.82 18.20 16.97
C VAL A 305 -5.50 18.95 16.92
N THR A 306 -4.79 18.83 15.80
CA THR A 306 -3.54 19.55 15.53
C THR A 306 -3.71 20.48 14.33
N HIS A 307 -2.91 21.55 14.30
CA HIS A 307 -2.89 22.52 13.22
C HIS A 307 -1.47 22.73 12.70
N ARG A 308 -1.32 22.73 11.38
CA ARG A 308 -0.08 23.09 10.70
C ARG A 308 -0.36 24.01 9.53
N HIS A 309 0.58 24.93 9.30
CA HIS A 309 0.52 25.79 8.14
C HIS A 309 0.81 25.00 6.86
N ASN A 310 0.01 25.26 5.83
CA ASN A 310 0.12 24.58 4.55
C ASN A 310 1.32 25.12 3.75
N ARG A 311 2.43 24.37 3.73
CA ARG A 311 3.61 24.66 2.88
C ARG A 311 3.58 23.96 1.52
N GLN A 312 2.40 23.62 0.97
CA GLN A 312 2.25 22.91 -0.31
C GLN A 312 2.99 21.55 -0.33
N ARG A 313 2.72 20.70 0.66
CA ARG A 313 3.41 19.41 0.84
C ARG A 313 2.44 18.22 0.81
N PRO A 314 2.86 17.06 0.26
CA PRO A 314 2.04 15.86 0.18
C PRO A 314 1.76 15.27 1.58
N ILE A 315 0.48 14.98 1.84
CA ILE A 315 0.03 14.30 3.06
C ILE A 315 -0.45 12.89 2.68
N CYS A 316 0.09 11.90 3.38
CA CYS A 316 -0.30 10.50 3.28
C CYS A 316 -1.05 10.09 4.54
N CYS A 317 -2.19 9.43 4.39
CA CYS A 317 -2.97 8.90 5.52
C CYS A 317 -3.23 7.40 5.28
N ALA A 318 -3.13 6.60 6.33
CA ALA A 318 -3.54 5.19 6.31
C ALA A 318 -4.02 4.74 7.70
N GLY A 319 -4.78 3.65 7.69
CA GLY A 319 -5.23 2.95 8.91
C GLY A 319 -4.13 2.13 9.58
N ASN A 320 -4.55 1.17 10.40
CA ASN A 320 -3.80 0.31 11.34
C ASN A 320 -2.57 -0.49 10.84
N ARG A 321 -2.04 -0.28 9.62
CA ARG A 321 -0.95 -1.09 9.05
C ARG A 321 0.35 -0.33 8.73
N TRP A 322 0.55 0.86 9.31
CA TRP A 322 1.80 1.61 9.12
C TRP A 322 3.01 0.99 9.83
N GLU A 323 2.81 0.27 10.93
CA GLU A 323 3.90 -0.34 11.71
C GLU A 323 4.71 -1.35 10.89
N GLU A 324 4.07 -2.03 9.93
CA GLU A 324 4.76 -2.92 9.00
C GLU A 324 5.68 -2.13 8.07
N VAL A 325 5.36 -0.88 7.69
CA VAL A 325 6.07 -0.07 6.69
C VAL A 325 7.37 0.56 7.23
N ALA A 326 7.47 0.78 8.54
CA ALA A 326 8.57 1.51 9.18
C ALA A 326 9.64 0.63 9.85
N SER A 327 9.50 -0.70 9.82
CA SER A 327 10.58 -1.57 10.29
C SER A 327 11.81 -1.43 9.39
N THR A 328 13.00 -1.51 9.98
CA THR A 328 14.28 -1.63 9.28
C THR A 328 14.32 -2.94 8.50
N GLU A 329 13.56 -3.03 7.41
CA GLU A 329 13.50 -4.22 6.59
C GLU A 329 14.77 -4.38 5.79
N THR A 330 15.28 -5.61 5.80
CA THR A 330 16.38 -5.99 4.94
C THR A 330 15.94 -5.91 3.48
N LEU A 331 16.72 -5.20 2.68
CA LEU A 331 16.50 -5.02 1.25
C LEU A 331 16.42 -6.40 0.55
N LEU A 332 15.43 -6.59 -0.34
CA LEU A 332 15.18 -7.86 -1.05
C LEU A 332 14.84 -9.06 -0.14
N SER A 333 14.35 -8.83 1.08
CA SER A 333 13.64 -9.87 1.85
C SER A 333 12.26 -10.16 1.25
N ILE A 334 11.63 -11.28 1.63
CA ILE A 334 10.27 -11.60 1.20
C ILE A 334 9.29 -10.50 1.60
N SER A 335 9.39 -9.96 2.82
CA SER A 335 8.51 -8.87 3.27
C SER A 335 8.69 -7.61 2.43
N TRP A 336 9.95 -7.26 2.11
CA TRP A 336 10.26 -6.12 1.24
C TRP A 336 9.67 -6.29 -0.17
N LEU A 337 9.79 -7.49 -0.77
CA LEU A 337 9.21 -7.76 -2.09
C LEU A 337 7.68 -7.68 -2.07
N ARG A 338 7.03 -8.20 -1.04
CA ARG A 338 5.57 -8.10 -0.88
C ARG A 338 5.12 -6.64 -0.83
N LYS A 339 5.84 -5.78 -0.10
CA LYS A 339 5.57 -4.34 -0.06
C LYS A 339 5.81 -3.66 -1.39
N LEU A 340 6.90 -3.99 -2.09
CA LEU A 340 7.18 -3.46 -3.43
C LEU A 340 6.02 -3.75 -4.37
N VAL A 341 5.51 -4.99 -4.36
CA VAL A 341 4.38 -5.41 -5.18
C VAL A 341 3.08 -4.71 -4.77
N ASP A 342 2.81 -4.54 -3.47
CA ASP A 342 1.64 -3.79 -3.02
C ASP A 342 1.70 -2.30 -3.43
N VAL A 343 2.88 -1.67 -3.34
CA VAL A 343 3.09 -0.29 -3.83
C VAL A 343 2.84 -0.23 -5.34
N PHE A 344 3.35 -1.19 -6.11
CA PHE A 344 3.11 -1.27 -7.55
C PHE A 344 1.61 -1.34 -7.87
N LEU A 345 0.87 -2.21 -7.18
CA LEU A 345 -0.59 -2.33 -7.35
C LEU A 345 -1.33 -1.04 -7.01
N CYS A 346 -0.86 -0.26 -6.03
CA CYS A 346 -1.39 1.05 -5.73
C CYS A 346 -1.10 2.04 -6.89
N CYS A 347 0.15 2.15 -7.33
CA CYS A 347 0.54 3.03 -8.43
C CYS A 347 -0.20 2.71 -9.72
N GLU A 348 -0.39 1.43 -10.03
CA GLU A 348 -1.15 0.96 -11.19
C GLU A 348 -2.62 1.40 -11.11
N ALA A 349 -3.24 1.26 -9.94
CA ALA A 349 -4.63 1.68 -9.72
C ALA A 349 -4.81 3.18 -9.94
N GLU A 350 -3.91 3.99 -9.40
CA GLU A 350 -3.93 5.45 -9.56
C GLU A 350 -3.67 5.86 -11.00
N PHE A 351 -2.67 5.25 -11.63
CA PHE A 351 -2.35 5.52 -13.02
C PHE A 351 -3.53 5.21 -13.94
N LYS A 352 -4.22 4.08 -13.71
CA LYS A 352 -5.41 3.71 -14.46
C LYS A 352 -6.52 4.75 -14.33
N ALA A 353 -6.78 5.23 -13.11
CA ALA A 353 -7.76 6.29 -12.87
C ALA A 353 -7.38 7.57 -13.64
N VAL A 354 -6.11 7.97 -13.60
CA VAL A 354 -5.59 9.14 -14.32
C VAL A 354 -5.72 8.98 -15.84
N LEU A 355 -5.53 7.76 -16.36
CA LEU A 355 -5.55 7.47 -17.79
C LEU A 355 -6.97 7.37 -18.37
N ILE A 356 -7.92 6.78 -17.62
CA ILE A 356 -9.25 6.37 -18.15
C ILE A 356 -10.40 7.24 -17.61
N MET A 357 -10.36 7.70 -16.35
CA MET A 357 -11.54 8.32 -15.73
C MET A 357 -11.70 9.79 -16.14
N GLY A 358 -12.87 10.14 -16.66
CA GLY A 358 -13.29 11.54 -16.90
C GLY A 358 -12.67 12.23 -18.12
N ARG A 359 -12.09 11.47 -19.07
CA ARG A 359 -11.43 12.05 -20.26
C ARG A 359 -12.04 11.55 -21.56
N ASP A 360 -12.05 12.44 -22.55
CA ASP A 360 -12.44 12.12 -23.93
C ASP A 360 -11.45 11.10 -24.55
N PRO A 361 -11.93 9.92 -25.01
CA PRO A 361 -11.11 8.91 -25.70
C PRO A 361 -10.29 9.47 -26.88
N SER A 362 -10.73 10.56 -27.51
CA SER A 362 -9.99 11.18 -28.61
C SER A 362 -8.65 11.78 -28.20
N GLN A 363 -8.44 12.06 -26.90
CA GLN A 363 -7.23 12.70 -26.38
C GLN A 363 -6.07 11.71 -26.19
N ILE A 364 -6.36 10.43 -25.93
CA ILE A 364 -5.32 9.40 -25.75
C ILE A 364 -4.67 8.96 -27.07
N CYS A 365 -5.33 9.23 -28.20
CA CYS A 365 -4.84 8.93 -29.55
C CYS A 365 -4.05 10.10 -30.19
N LYS A 366 -3.80 11.19 -29.46
CA LYS A 366 -3.06 12.36 -29.96
C LYS A 366 -1.58 12.28 -29.58
N PRO A 367 -0.68 12.89 -30.37
CA PRO A 367 0.72 13.05 -29.98
C PRO A 367 0.89 13.77 -28.64
N PRO A 368 1.78 13.30 -27.74
CA PRO A 368 2.71 12.18 -27.89
C PRO A 368 2.19 10.82 -27.36
N LEU A 369 0.91 10.73 -26.98
CA LEU A 369 0.31 9.53 -26.35
C LEU A 369 0.07 8.39 -27.33
N ASP A 370 -0.19 8.73 -28.59
CA ASP A 370 -0.25 7.83 -29.74
C ASP A 370 0.98 6.89 -29.84
N ARG A 371 2.15 7.35 -29.36
CA ARG A 371 3.37 6.53 -29.24
C ARG A 371 3.53 5.90 -27.87
N LEU A 372 3.33 6.68 -26.80
CA LEU A 372 3.63 6.23 -25.44
C LEU A 372 2.70 5.12 -24.93
N ILE A 373 1.42 5.13 -25.33
CA ILE A 373 0.45 4.12 -24.89
C ILE A 373 0.76 2.75 -25.52
N PRO A 374 0.97 2.62 -26.85
CA PRO A 374 1.41 1.35 -27.43
C PRO A 374 2.69 0.80 -26.81
N GLU A 375 3.68 1.66 -26.53
CA GLU A 375 4.90 1.22 -25.84
C GLU A 375 4.61 0.73 -24.40
N LEU A 376 3.69 1.37 -23.66
CA LEU A 376 3.25 0.89 -22.35
C LEU A 376 2.55 -0.47 -22.45
N LEU A 377 1.69 -0.67 -23.45
CA LEU A 377 0.98 -1.94 -23.67
C LEU A 377 1.94 -3.07 -24.05
N ASP A 378 2.99 -2.77 -24.81
CA ASP A 378 4.06 -3.70 -25.13
C ASP A 378 4.88 -4.08 -23.87
N ARG A 379 5.22 -3.10 -23.03
CA ARG A 379 5.84 -3.35 -21.71
C ARG A 379 4.95 -4.18 -20.80
N ALA A 380 3.64 -3.95 -20.83
CA ALA A 380 2.67 -4.74 -20.06
C ALA A 380 2.71 -6.22 -20.45
N VAL A 381 2.80 -6.56 -21.74
CA VAL A 381 2.92 -7.96 -22.19
C VAL A 381 4.21 -8.59 -21.66
N LYS A 382 5.35 -7.90 -21.76
CA LYS A 382 6.63 -8.38 -21.23
C LYS A 382 6.59 -8.56 -19.71
N ALA A 383 5.89 -7.67 -19.00
CA ALA A 383 5.67 -7.79 -17.56
C ALA A 383 4.86 -9.05 -17.20
N LEU A 384 3.88 -9.45 -18.03
CA LEU A 384 3.13 -10.70 -17.84
C LEU A 384 4.03 -11.93 -17.97
N ASP A 385 4.92 -11.95 -18.97
CA ASP A 385 5.91 -13.04 -19.13
C ASP A 385 6.83 -13.12 -17.91
N ILE A 386 7.27 -11.97 -17.39
CA ILE A 386 8.09 -11.91 -16.17
C ILE A 386 7.31 -12.40 -14.95
N CYS A 387 6.02 -12.06 -14.80
CA CYS A 387 5.19 -12.57 -13.70
C CYS A 387 5.11 -14.12 -13.71
N ASN A 388 5.04 -14.73 -14.89
CA ASN A 388 5.06 -16.19 -15.04
C ASN A 388 6.42 -16.79 -14.68
N ALA A 389 7.51 -16.16 -15.12
CA ALA A 389 8.87 -16.57 -14.78
C ALA A 389 9.14 -16.47 -13.28
N VAL A 390 8.76 -15.35 -12.68
CA VAL A 390 8.84 -15.09 -11.23
C VAL A 390 8.00 -16.10 -10.44
N SER A 391 6.80 -16.43 -10.91
CA SER A 391 5.95 -17.44 -10.26
C SER A 391 6.62 -18.82 -10.28
N SER A 392 7.23 -19.20 -11.41
CA SER A 392 8.02 -20.44 -11.52
C SER A 392 9.25 -20.39 -10.61
N GLY A 393 9.88 -19.22 -10.50
CA GLY A 393 10.98 -18.96 -9.59
C GLY A 393 10.61 -19.20 -8.13
N ILE A 394 9.46 -18.69 -7.69
CA ILE A 394 8.92 -18.92 -6.34
C ILE A 394 8.71 -20.42 -6.08
N ASP A 395 8.23 -21.17 -7.08
CA ASP A 395 8.06 -22.63 -6.96
C ASP A 395 9.42 -23.34 -6.80
N SER A 396 10.47 -22.89 -7.49
CA SER A 396 11.85 -23.36 -7.29
C SER A 396 12.35 -23.06 -5.87
N VAL A 397 12.08 -21.86 -5.33
CA VAL A 397 12.46 -21.52 -3.93
C VAL A 397 11.76 -22.45 -2.94
N ARG A 398 10.49 -22.81 -3.18
CA ARG A 398 9.78 -23.80 -2.35
C ARG A 398 10.39 -25.20 -2.47
N GLN A 399 10.95 -25.56 -3.62
CA GLN A 399 11.67 -26.82 -3.75
C GLN A 399 12.97 -26.81 -2.92
N TYR A 400 13.71 -25.69 -2.90
CA TYR A 400 14.89 -25.52 -2.05
C TYR A 400 14.52 -25.67 -0.56
N GLN A 401 13.41 -25.05 -0.16
CA GLN A 401 12.87 -25.16 1.19
C GLN A 401 12.65 -26.62 1.64
N LYS A 402 12.15 -27.50 0.77
CA LYS A 402 11.97 -28.93 1.07
C LYS A 402 13.29 -29.67 1.34
N PHE A 403 14.38 -29.31 0.66
CA PHE A 403 15.68 -29.90 0.93
C PHE A 403 16.25 -29.44 2.27
N ALA A 404 16.06 -28.16 2.62
CA ALA A 404 16.45 -27.63 3.93
C ALA A 404 15.66 -28.28 5.07
N GLU A 405 14.36 -28.50 4.89
CA GLU A 405 13.49 -29.19 5.86
C GLU A 405 13.97 -30.61 6.19
N ILE A 406 14.43 -31.37 5.18
CA ILE A 406 14.99 -32.71 5.38
C ILE A 406 16.30 -32.63 6.20
N ALA A 407 17.11 -31.61 5.97
CA ALA A 407 18.37 -31.42 6.70
C ALA A 407 18.13 -31.03 8.17
N VAL A 408 17.23 -30.08 8.41
CA VAL A 408 16.81 -29.67 9.77
C VAL A 408 16.25 -30.87 10.53
N SER A 409 15.28 -31.57 9.94
CA SER A 409 14.64 -32.75 10.57
C SER A 409 15.62 -33.88 10.91
N ALA A 410 16.75 -33.99 10.20
CA ALA A 410 17.77 -34.98 10.49
C ALA A 410 18.70 -34.52 11.63
N LEU A 411 19.09 -33.25 11.65
CA LEU A 411 20.03 -32.70 12.64
C LEU A 411 19.38 -32.38 14.00
N GLU A 412 18.06 -32.23 14.07
CA GLU A 412 17.33 -32.01 15.32
C GLU A 412 17.15 -33.28 16.17
N GLN A 413 17.34 -34.47 15.60
CA GLN A 413 17.15 -35.73 16.33
C GLN A 413 18.29 -35.97 17.34
N LYS A 414 17.92 -36.22 18.61
CA LYS A 414 18.87 -36.56 19.69
C LYS A 414 18.68 -38.00 20.17
N PRO A 415 19.76 -38.80 20.34
CA PRO A 415 21.16 -38.49 20.02
C PRO A 415 21.40 -38.48 18.50
N MET A 416 22.28 -37.60 18.04
CA MET A 416 22.61 -37.48 16.62
C MET A 416 23.58 -38.62 16.23
N ASP A 417 23.12 -39.51 15.35
CA ASP A 417 23.92 -40.61 14.81
C ASP A 417 24.58 -40.25 13.47
N ASP A 418 25.59 -41.04 13.06
CA ASP A 418 26.30 -40.88 11.79
C ASP A 418 25.38 -40.99 10.55
N GLY A 419 24.27 -41.72 10.67
CA GLY A 419 23.26 -41.85 9.61
C GLY A 419 22.49 -40.55 9.37
N GLN A 420 22.09 -39.85 10.43
CA GLN A 420 21.40 -38.56 10.34
C GLN A 420 22.30 -37.48 9.75
N VAL A 421 23.57 -37.42 10.15
CA VAL A 421 24.54 -36.47 9.60
C VAL A 421 24.75 -36.73 8.10
N LYS A 422 24.88 -37.99 7.68
CA LYS A 422 24.98 -38.36 6.26
C LYS A 422 23.72 -37.98 5.46
N ARG A 423 22.53 -38.15 6.05
CA ARG A 423 21.25 -37.76 5.45
C ARG A 423 21.16 -36.25 5.28
N ALA A 424 21.49 -35.48 6.32
CA ALA A 424 21.53 -34.03 6.30
C ALA A 424 22.50 -33.53 5.22
N ARG A 425 23.73 -34.07 5.19
CA ARG A 425 24.73 -33.75 4.17
C ARG A 425 24.22 -34.00 2.75
N LYS A 426 23.54 -35.12 2.50
CA LYS A 426 22.97 -35.42 1.17
C LYS A 426 21.89 -34.41 0.77
N ALA A 427 21.02 -34.05 1.71
CA ALA A 427 19.97 -33.06 1.48
C ALA A 427 20.54 -31.67 1.21
N LEU A 428 21.53 -31.22 2.00
CA LEU A 428 22.23 -29.95 1.81
C LEU A 428 23.00 -29.89 0.48
N ASN A 429 23.64 -30.98 0.06
CA ASN A 429 24.29 -31.06 -1.25
C ASN A 429 23.27 -30.98 -2.41
N SER A 430 22.10 -31.61 -2.24
CA SER A 430 21.01 -31.50 -3.21
C SER A 430 20.44 -30.09 -3.28
N LEU A 431 20.30 -29.41 -2.14
CA LEU A 431 19.94 -27.98 -2.05
C LEU A 431 20.93 -27.11 -2.83
N LEU A 432 22.23 -27.17 -2.52
CA LEU A 432 23.25 -26.36 -3.19
C LEU A 432 23.37 -26.68 -4.67
N THR A 433 23.16 -27.93 -5.07
CA THR A 433 23.14 -28.31 -6.49
C THR A 433 21.93 -27.70 -7.19
N ALA A 434 20.74 -27.82 -6.61
CA ALA A 434 19.51 -27.25 -7.19
C ALA A 434 19.55 -25.72 -7.27
N MET A 435 20.28 -25.09 -6.36
CA MET A 435 20.58 -23.66 -6.36
C MET A 435 21.56 -23.23 -7.47
N LYS A 436 22.52 -24.09 -7.85
CA LYS A 436 23.56 -23.77 -8.87
C LYS A 436 23.15 -24.05 -10.32
N VAL A 437 22.06 -24.79 -10.55
CA VAL A 437 21.58 -25.11 -11.91
C VAL A 437 20.82 -23.90 -12.47
N ASP A 438 21.53 -22.97 -13.12
CA ASP A 438 21.05 -22.27 -14.32
C ASP A 438 22.18 -21.42 -14.94
N ASP A 439 22.59 -21.80 -16.16
CA ASP A 439 23.21 -20.97 -17.23
C ASP A 439 24.11 -21.78 -18.20
N LYS A 440 24.40 -23.07 -17.93
CA LYS A 440 25.32 -23.89 -18.75
C LYS A 440 24.74 -25.20 -19.33
N GLU A 441 23.46 -25.29 -19.65
CA GLU A 441 23.01 -26.30 -20.63
C GLU A 441 23.31 -25.82 -22.07
N LYS A 442 24.61 -25.67 -22.38
CA LYS A 442 25.11 -25.78 -23.75
C LYS A 442 25.81 -27.13 -23.82
N ASP A 443 25.35 -27.98 -24.76
CA ASP A 443 25.85 -29.33 -25.08
C ASP A 443 25.15 -30.52 -24.41
N PHE A 444 23.87 -30.75 -24.78
CA PHE A 444 23.41 -32.12 -25.04
C PHE A 444 22.66 -32.15 -26.39
N LYS A 445 23.35 -32.57 -27.45
CA LYS A 445 22.73 -32.99 -28.71
C LYS A 445 22.03 -34.33 -28.49
N GLY A 446 20.81 -34.30 -27.99
CA GLY A 446 19.91 -35.44 -27.93
C GLY A 446 18.57 -35.05 -28.53
N ALA A 447 18.31 -35.46 -29.77
CA ALA A 447 17.03 -35.26 -30.42
C ALA A 447 15.96 -36.11 -29.71
N GLU A 448 15.10 -35.51 -28.90
CA GLU A 448 13.88 -36.17 -28.42
C GLU A 448 12.69 -35.74 -29.28
N ARG A 449 12.34 -36.66 -30.18
CA ARG A 449 11.06 -36.67 -30.91
C ARG A 449 9.93 -36.84 -29.91
N THR A 450 8.94 -35.97 -29.98
CA THR A 450 7.67 -36.07 -29.27
C THR A 450 6.95 -37.36 -29.69
N TRP A 451 6.82 -38.34 -28.79
CA TRP A 451 6.05 -39.55 -29.08
C TRP A 451 4.69 -39.52 -28.38
N SER A 452 3.63 -39.50 -29.19
CA SER A 452 2.24 -39.68 -28.78
C SER A 452 1.94 -41.16 -28.47
N PHE A 453 1.00 -41.36 -27.56
CA PHE A 453 0.50 -42.64 -27.05
C PHE A 453 0.22 -43.70 -28.14
N GLY A 454 0.74 -44.92 -27.94
CA GLY A 454 0.45 -46.12 -28.73
C GLY A 454 0.77 -47.41 -27.94
N ARG A 455 -0.04 -48.46 -28.15
CA ARG A 455 -0.20 -49.68 -27.33
C ARG A 455 1.03 -50.62 -27.19
N ARG A 456 1.02 -51.33 -26.06
CA ARG A 456 1.62 -52.64 -25.67
C ARG A 456 2.45 -53.42 -26.72
N GLY A 457 3.64 -53.84 -26.30
CA GLY A 457 4.40 -54.96 -26.87
C GLY A 457 5.47 -55.44 -25.88
N ASN A 458 5.56 -56.76 -25.72
CA ASN A 458 6.21 -57.52 -24.64
C ASN A 458 7.59 -58.06 -25.10
N THR A 459 8.69 -57.82 -24.37
CA THR A 459 9.87 -58.72 -24.28
C THR A 459 10.72 -58.41 -23.04
N ASN A 460 11.28 -59.48 -22.47
CA ASN A 460 11.89 -59.59 -21.14
C ASN A 460 13.43 -59.36 -21.19
N PRO A 461 14.18 -59.47 -20.06
CA PRO A 461 15.09 -58.43 -19.56
C PRO A 461 16.57 -58.78 -19.77
N PHE A 462 17.51 -57.83 -19.59
CA PHE A 462 18.82 -58.01 -18.92
C PHE A 462 19.73 -56.79 -19.18
N HIS A 463 20.30 -56.25 -18.09
CA HIS A 463 21.44 -55.33 -18.00
C HIS A 463 21.34 -53.89 -18.56
N LYS A 464 20.91 -52.96 -17.70
CA LYS A 464 21.72 -51.76 -17.31
C LYS A 464 20.99 -50.94 -16.24
N GLU A 465 21.36 -51.18 -14.99
CA GLU A 465 20.89 -50.42 -13.83
C GLU A 465 22.05 -49.56 -13.31
N ARG A 466 22.12 -48.29 -13.74
CA ARG A 466 22.76 -47.16 -13.03
C ARG A 466 22.64 -45.86 -13.82
N ALA A 467 21.49 -45.21 -13.67
CA ALA A 467 21.39 -43.76 -13.79
C ALA A 467 20.23 -43.35 -12.89
N ALA A 468 20.55 -42.58 -11.85
CA ALA A 468 19.55 -41.98 -10.98
C ALA A 468 18.55 -41.21 -11.84
N ARG A 469 17.32 -41.72 -11.90
CA ARG A 469 16.16 -41.04 -12.49
C ARG A 469 15.92 -39.78 -11.66
N TYR A 470 16.54 -38.68 -12.06
CA TYR A 470 16.07 -37.35 -11.68
C TYR A 470 14.64 -37.22 -12.21
N PHE A 471 13.69 -37.11 -11.29
CA PHE A 471 12.36 -36.59 -11.61
C PHE A 471 12.56 -35.16 -12.14
N ARG A 472 12.68 -35.01 -13.46
CA ARG A 472 12.59 -33.72 -14.14
C ARG A 472 11.21 -33.16 -13.83
N SER A 473 11.17 -32.06 -13.08
CA SER A 473 9.98 -31.24 -12.93
C SER A 473 9.44 -30.88 -14.32
N LEU A 474 8.16 -31.14 -14.56
CA LEU A 474 7.42 -30.75 -15.77
C LEU A 474 7.12 -29.24 -15.80
N SER A 475 8.05 -28.39 -15.35
CA SER A 475 7.82 -26.94 -15.17
C SER A 475 8.78 -26.09 -15.99
N MET A 476 8.81 -26.29 -17.31
CA MET A 476 9.17 -25.20 -18.23
C MET A 476 7.94 -24.88 -19.08
N ILE A 477 7.09 -23.99 -18.56
CA ILE A 477 6.02 -23.34 -19.34
C ILE A 477 6.62 -22.27 -20.27
N ILE A 478 7.91 -21.96 -20.10
CA ILE A 478 8.61 -20.90 -20.82
C ILE A 478 9.50 -21.50 -21.90
N ALA A 479 9.50 -20.88 -23.08
CA ALA A 479 10.30 -21.33 -24.21
C ALA A 479 11.80 -21.39 -23.88
N LYS A 480 12.51 -22.39 -24.41
CA LYS A 480 13.94 -22.61 -24.17
C LYS A 480 14.87 -21.45 -24.58
N ASN A 481 14.37 -20.51 -25.37
CA ASN A 481 15.09 -19.32 -25.86
C ASN A 481 14.69 -18.02 -25.12
N TRP A 482 13.86 -18.11 -24.09
CA TRP A 482 13.43 -16.96 -23.30
C TRP A 482 14.48 -16.58 -22.25
N SER A 483 14.62 -15.27 -22.01
CA SER A 483 15.56 -14.72 -21.03
C SER A 483 14.94 -13.57 -20.28
N ALA A 484 15.02 -13.65 -18.94
CA ALA A 484 14.55 -12.58 -18.07
C ALA A 484 15.35 -11.29 -18.28
N SER A 485 16.68 -11.38 -18.47
CA SER A 485 17.53 -10.20 -18.71
C SER A 485 17.18 -9.51 -20.02
N LYS A 486 16.95 -10.27 -21.11
CA LYS A 486 16.52 -9.72 -22.41
C LYS A 486 15.14 -9.08 -22.35
N GLN A 487 14.19 -9.66 -21.60
CA GLN A 487 12.86 -9.07 -21.41
C GLN A 487 12.94 -7.72 -20.68
N ILE A 488 13.72 -7.65 -19.59
CA ILE A 488 13.94 -6.39 -18.87
C ILE A 488 14.65 -5.36 -19.76
N GLN A 489 15.66 -5.77 -20.52
CA GLN A 489 16.35 -4.89 -21.46
C GLN A 489 15.37 -4.34 -22.51
N ALA A 490 14.52 -5.19 -23.08
CA ALA A 490 13.50 -4.78 -24.04
C ALA A 490 12.45 -3.84 -23.41
N MET A 491 12.04 -4.07 -22.17
CA MET A 491 11.15 -3.16 -21.44
C MET A 491 11.81 -1.79 -21.18
N SER A 492 13.11 -1.76 -20.87
CA SER A 492 13.86 -0.52 -20.66
C SER A 492 14.18 0.23 -21.96
N SER A 493 14.15 -0.48 -23.10
CA SER A 493 14.36 0.13 -24.41
C SER A 493 13.26 1.17 -24.68
N ASN A 494 13.65 2.29 -25.29
CA ASN A 494 12.77 3.42 -25.60
C ASN A 494 12.08 4.08 -24.40
N LEU A 495 12.51 3.81 -23.16
CA LEU A 495 12.01 4.49 -21.96
C LEU A 495 12.61 5.90 -21.87
N VAL A 496 12.15 6.80 -22.74
CA VAL A 496 12.67 8.16 -22.88
C VAL A 496 11.69 9.14 -22.24
N PRO A 497 12.16 10.11 -21.44
CA PRO A 497 11.28 11.14 -20.89
C PRO A 497 10.65 11.99 -22.01
N PRO A 498 9.38 12.39 -21.88
CA PRO A 498 8.75 13.26 -22.86
C PRO A 498 9.47 14.61 -22.93
N ARG A 499 9.82 15.06 -24.14
CA ARG A 499 10.46 16.36 -24.39
C ARG A 499 9.39 17.45 -24.48
N GLY A 500 9.51 18.52 -23.68
CA GLY A 500 8.74 19.76 -23.87
C GLY A 500 7.21 19.66 -23.66
N GLY A 501 6.71 18.71 -22.89
CA GLY A 501 5.27 18.63 -22.57
C GLY A 501 4.88 19.62 -21.48
N GLU A 502 3.74 20.31 -21.63
CA GLU A 502 3.14 21.01 -20.50
C GLU A 502 2.96 20.05 -19.32
N PRO A 503 3.18 20.49 -18.07
CA PRO A 503 3.07 19.64 -16.88
C PRO A 503 1.62 19.15 -16.62
N THR A 504 0.65 19.54 -17.45
CA THR A 504 -0.77 19.11 -17.51
C THR A 504 -1.00 17.82 -18.31
N GLY A 505 -0.06 17.37 -19.15
CA GLY A 505 -0.26 16.25 -20.08
C GLY A 505 -0.07 14.85 -19.49
N LEU A 506 -0.83 13.86 -20.02
CA LEU A 506 -0.74 12.43 -19.62
C LEU A 506 0.61 11.76 -19.94
N ALA A 507 1.45 12.39 -20.75
CA ALA A 507 2.73 11.83 -21.17
C ALA A 507 3.67 11.54 -20.00
N LEU A 508 3.71 12.44 -19.01
CA LEU A 508 4.54 12.25 -17.82
C LEU A 508 4.02 11.12 -16.92
N PRO A 509 2.72 11.04 -16.56
CA PRO A 509 2.16 9.87 -15.88
C PRO A 509 2.43 8.53 -16.59
N VAL A 510 2.30 8.47 -17.92
CA VAL A 510 2.59 7.24 -18.70
C VAL A 510 4.06 6.86 -18.60
N TYR A 511 4.97 7.83 -18.66
CA TYR A 511 6.40 7.62 -18.47
C TYR A 511 6.74 7.15 -17.05
N VAL A 512 6.14 7.78 -16.03
CA VAL A 512 6.33 7.41 -14.61
C VAL A 512 5.88 5.98 -14.38
N MET A 513 4.66 5.62 -14.82
CA MET A 513 4.14 4.27 -14.64
C MET A 513 4.98 3.24 -15.40
N SER A 514 5.42 3.56 -16.63
CA SER A 514 6.35 2.70 -17.38
C SER A 514 7.63 2.47 -16.59
N SER A 515 8.22 3.53 -16.02
CA SER A 515 9.45 3.43 -15.22
C SER A 515 9.26 2.59 -13.96
N VAL A 516 8.15 2.79 -13.25
CA VAL A 516 7.77 2.00 -12.07
C VAL A 516 7.60 0.52 -12.43
N MET A 517 6.93 0.21 -13.55
CA MET A 517 6.77 -1.17 -14.03
C MET A 517 8.11 -1.82 -14.36
N VAL A 518 8.99 -1.15 -15.10
CA VAL A 518 10.33 -1.67 -15.39
C VAL A 518 11.12 -1.93 -14.11
N PHE A 519 11.09 -0.98 -13.16
CA PHE A 519 11.78 -1.13 -11.87
C PHE A 519 11.30 -2.34 -11.06
N VAL A 520 9.98 -2.50 -10.92
CA VAL A 520 9.40 -3.59 -10.12
C VAL A 520 9.69 -4.94 -10.75
N MET A 521 9.52 -5.07 -12.07
CA MET A 521 9.85 -6.31 -12.78
C MET A 521 11.34 -6.64 -12.69
N TRP A 522 12.21 -5.63 -12.81
CA TRP A 522 13.66 -5.79 -12.66
C TRP A 522 14.04 -6.26 -11.25
N ALA A 523 13.49 -5.63 -10.20
CA ALA A 523 13.78 -6.00 -8.82
C ALA A 523 13.31 -7.43 -8.49
N LEU A 524 12.16 -7.86 -9.03
CA LEU A 524 11.68 -9.24 -8.89
C LEU A 524 12.62 -10.25 -9.56
N VAL A 525 13.08 -9.95 -10.78
CA VAL A 525 14.05 -10.79 -11.52
C VAL A 525 15.42 -10.85 -10.82
N ALA A 526 15.85 -9.74 -10.21
CA ALA A 526 17.10 -9.70 -9.45
C ALA A 526 16.99 -10.53 -8.15
N ALA A 527 15.85 -10.49 -7.48
CA ALA A 527 15.64 -11.20 -6.21
C ALA A 527 15.43 -12.71 -6.41
N LEU A 528 14.56 -13.11 -7.34
CA LEU A 528 14.06 -14.48 -7.47
C LEU A 528 14.75 -15.25 -8.62
N PRO A 529 14.84 -16.58 -8.53
CA PRO A 529 15.42 -17.40 -9.59
C PRO A 529 14.57 -17.35 -10.86
N CYS A 530 15.16 -16.88 -11.96
CA CYS A 530 14.54 -16.81 -13.29
C CYS A 530 15.53 -17.30 -14.36
N GLN A 531 15.00 -17.80 -15.48
CA GLN A 531 15.77 -18.32 -16.62
C GLN A 531 16.62 -17.22 -17.29
N GLU A 532 17.90 -17.53 -17.55
CA GLU A 532 18.90 -16.71 -18.27
C GLU A 532 18.94 -15.25 -17.77
N ARG A 533 19.43 -15.06 -16.54
CA ARG A 533 19.62 -13.75 -15.88
C ARG A 533 20.98 -13.10 -16.14
N SER A 534 21.93 -13.84 -16.73
CA SER A 534 23.23 -13.31 -17.11
C SER A 534 23.07 -12.06 -17.99
N GLY A 535 23.75 -10.96 -17.61
CA GLY A 535 23.61 -9.67 -18.28
C GLY A 535 22.41 -8.82 -17.88
N LEU A 536 21.75 -9.09 -16.75
CA LEU A 536 20.73 -8.18 -16.20
C LEU A 536 21.31 -6.77 -16.05
N ALA A 537 20.67 -5.78 -16.69
CA ALA A 537 21.11 -4.40 -16.61
C ALA A 537 21.14 -3.93 -15.14
N THR A 538 22.24 -3.31 -14.72
CA THR A 538 22.40 -2.81 -13.35
C THR A 538 21.87 -1.39 -13.16
N HIS A 539 21.51 -0.72 -14.26
CA HIS A 539 20.98 0.61 -14.26
C HIS A 539 20.18 0.86 -15.55
N PHE A 540 19.08 1.60 -15.44
CA PHE A 540 18.38 2.17 -16.60
C PHE A 540 18.16 3.67 -16.35
N PRO A 541 18.31 4.52 -17.39
CA PRO A 541 18.40 5.95 -17.21
C PRO A 541 17.08 6.57 -16.74
N ILE A 542 17.12 7.24 -15.60
CA ILE A 542 16.02 8.04 -15.07
C ILE A 542 16.48 9.50 -14.94
N PRO A 543 15.74 10.49 -15.48
CA PRO A 543 16.09 11.89 -15.37
C PRO A 543 16.08 12.37 -13.92
N ARG A 544 17.24 12.81 -13.43
CA ARG A 544 17.42 13.30 -12.05
C ARG A 544 16.57 14.53 -11.70
N GLN A 545 16.09 15.26 -12.71
CA GLN A 545 15.22 16.42 -12.54
C GLN A 545 13.82 16.07 -11.98
N LEU A 546 13.42 14.79 -11.99
CA LEU A 546 12.14 14.36 -11.43
C LEU A 546 12.27 14.16 -9.92
N THR A 547 11.30 14.66 -9.17
CA THR A 547 11.31 14.66 -7.69
C THR A 547 11.41 13.26 -7.08
N TRP A 548 10.88 12.23 -7.74
CA TRP A 548 10.95 10.84 -7.30
C TRP A 548 12.19 10.08 -7.80
N ALA A 549 12.95 10.65 -8.74
CA ALA A 549 14.05 9.94 -9.41
C ALA A 549 15.17 9.57 -8.44
N HIS A 550 15.55 10.47 -7.53
CA HIS A 550 16.64 10.23 -6.57
C HIS A 550 16.39 9.00 -5.71
N SER A 551 15.17 8.81 -5.20
CA SER A 551 14.81 7.64 -4.38
C SER A 551 14.86 6.35 -5.19
N MET A 552 14.39 6.36 -6.44
CA MET A 552 14.43 5.18 -7.30
C MET A 552 15.87 4.84 -7.72
N ILE A 553 16.68 5.84 -8.08
CA ILE A 553 18.09 5.68 -8.42
C ILE A 553 18.87 5.10 -7.23
N GLY A 554 18.66 5.62 -6.02
CA GLY A 554 19.31 5.08 -4.81
C GLY A 554 18.97 3.60 -4.55
N LEU A 555 17.74 3.18 -4.84
CA LEU A 555 17.37 1.75 -4.77
C LEU A 555 18.02 0.93 -5.88
N GLN A 556 18.05 1.45 -7.11
CA GLN A 556 18.72 0.80 -8.24
C GLN A 556 20.21 0.59 -7.98
N GLU A 557 20.90 1.60 -7.45
CA GLU A 557 22.33 1.54 -7.13
C GLU A 557 22.59 0.46 -6.07
N ARG A 558 21.83 0.45 -4.97
CA ARG A 558 21.97 -0.55 -3.90
C ARG A 558 21.73 -1.98 -4.40
N ILE A 559 20.65 -2.22 -5.15
CA ILE A 559 20.36 -3.55 -5.70
C ILE A 559 21.40 -3.94 -6.77
N GLY A 560 21.82 -2.99 -7.61
CA GLY A 560 22.82 -3.19 -8.65
C GLY A 560 24.21 -3.51 -8.11
N GLU A 561 24.62 -2.91 -6.98
CA GLU A 561 25.86 -3.24 -6.28
C GLU A 561 25.85 -4.66 -5.74
N GLU A 562 24.76 -5.08 -5.08
CA GLU A 562 24.60 -6.45 -4.60
C GLU A 562 24.59 -7.46 -5.76
N TRP A 563 23.94 -7.12 -6.88
CA TRP A 563 23.97 -7.93 -8.09
C TRP A 563 25.39 -8.13 -8.63
N LYS A 564 26.18 -7.05 -8.77
CA LYS A 564 27.56 -7.11 -9.28
C LYS A 564 28.49 -7.96 -8.39
N LYS A 565 28.30 -7.92 -7.08
CA LYS A 565 29.07 -8.76 -6.14
C LYS A 565 28.80 -10.25 -6.35
N LYS A 566 27.59 -10.60 -6.77
CA LYS A 566 27.08 -11.98 -6.84
C LYS A 566 27.13 -12.59 -8.23
N GLU A 567 27.07 -11.79 -9.30
CA GLU A 567 27.22 -12.26 -10.69
C GLU A 567 28.53 -13.04 -10.89
N LYS A 568 29.62 -12.58 -10.25
CA LYS A 568 30.93 -13.25 -10.29
C LYS A 568 30.96 -14.62 -9.59
N LYS A 569 29.96 -14.93 -8.76
CA LYS A 569 29.90 -16.15 -7.93
C LYS A 569 28.86 -17.17 -8.40
N GLY A 570 28.10 -16.89 -9.47
CA GLY A 570 27.08 -17.80 -10.01
C GLY A 570 25.86 -17.95 -9.08
N SER A 571 25.20 -16.83 -8.76
CA SER A 571 24.16 -16.75 -7.72
C SER A 571 22.76 -17.16 -8.19
N VAL A 572 22.00 -17.75 -7.25
CA VAL A 572 20.60 -18.19 -7.36
C VAL A 572 19.61 -17.01 -7.36
N GLY A 573 20.05 -15.82 -6.99
CA GLY A 573 19.23 -14.61 -6.85
C GLY A 573 19.69 -13.77 -5.67
N LEU A 574 19.06 -12.62 -5.45
CA LEU A 574 19.37 -11.72 -4.35
C LEU A 574 18.40 -11.80 -3.17
N LEU A 575 17.43 -12.72 -3.17
CA LEU A 575 16.50 -12.90 -2.06
C LEU A 575 17.25 -13.19 -0.75
N GLU A 576 17.07 -12.35 0.26
CA GLU A 576 17.84 -12.38 1.51
C GLU A 576 17.77 -13.76 2.21
N GLU A 577 16.57 -14.35 2.31
CA GLU A 577 16.35 -15.64 2.95
C GLU A 577 17.10 -16.78 2.24
N MET A 578 17.20 -16.72 0.91
CA MET A 578 17.97 -17.69 0.14
C MET A 578 19.47 -17.54 0.36
N GLN A 579 19.96 -16.30 0.46
CA GLN A 579 21.38 -16.04 0.70
C GLN A 579 21.84 -16.56 2.07
N ARG A 580 21.00 -16.37 3.11
CA ARG A 580 21.26 -16.93 4.44
C ARG A 580 21.20 -18.45 4.44
N MET A 581 20.20 -19.03 3.78
CA MET A 581 20.05 -20.48 3.63
C MET A 581 21.27 -21.09 2.92
N GLU A 582 21.80 -20.48 1.86
CA GLU A 582 23.01 -20.94 1.17
C GLU A 582 24.23 -20.94 2.11
N LYS A 583 24.41 -19.85 2.88
CA LYS A 583 25.52 -19.73 3.85
C LYS A 583 25.45 -20.81 4.93
N LEU A 584 24.28 -21.00 5.54
CA LEU A 584 24.08 -22.03 6.57
C LEU A 584 24.27 -23.44 6.01
N ALA A 585 23.80 -23.68 4.78
CA ALA A 585 23.97 -24.98 4.13
C ALA A 585 25.45 -25.33 3.91
N LEU A 586 26.29 -24.36 3.53
CA LEU A 586 27.74 -24.56 3.39
C LEU A 586 28.41 -24.88 4.74
N ASN A 587 28.09 -24.12 5.80
CA ASN A 587 28.63 -24.35 7.14
C ASN A 587 28.23 -25.73 7.69
N LEU A 588 26.96 -26.12 7.50
CA LEU A 588 26.46 -27.42 7.95
C LEU A 588 27.05 -28.60 7.16
N ILE A 589 27.40 -28.40 5.88
CA ILE A 589 28.14 -29.41 5.10
C ILE A 589 29.56 -29.57 5.65
N GLU A 590 30.26 -28.48 5.94
CA GLU A 590 31.61 -28.51 6.52
C GLU A 590 31.62 -29.26 7.85
N PHE A 591 30.63 -28.97 8.71
CA PHE A 591 30.42 -29.74 9.94
C PHE A 591 30.19 -31.23 9.66
N ALA A 592 29.29 -31.55 8.71
CA ALA A 592 28.95 -32.93 8.40
C ALA A 592 30.12 -33.74 7.82
N ASP A 593 31.07 -33.08 7.14
CA ASP A 593 32.28 -33.70 6.64
C ASP A 593 33.35 -33.91 7.73
N GLY A 594 33.36 -33.07 8.76
CA GLY A 594 34.26 -33.16 9.92
C GLY A 594 33.72 -33.99 11.10
N PHE A 595 32.50 -34.51 11.02
CA PHE A 595 31.85 -35.19 12.14
C PHE A 595 32.47 -36.56 12.47
N GLN A 596 32.81 -36.77 13.74
CA GLN A 596 33.22 -38.05 14.30
C GLN A 596 32.35 -38.39 15.50
N PHE A 597 31.85 -39.63 15.58
CA PHE A 597 30.98 -40.07 16.67
C PHE A 597 31.82 -40.73 17.78
N PRO A 598 31.60 -40.40 19.07
CA PRO A 598 30.66 -39.41 19.61
C PRO A 598 31.15 -37.96 19.43
N GLY A 599 30.22 -37.05 19.10
CA GLY A 599 30.55 -35.65 18.79
C GLY A 599 30.93 -34.81 20.01
N GLU A 600 31.82 -33.83 19.81
CA GLU A 600 32.22 -32.84 20.82
C GLU A 600 31.04 -31.95 21.22
N THR A 601 30.83 -31.75 22.53
CA THR A 601 29.64 -31.06 23.07
C THR A 601 29.51 -29.61 22.60
N GLU A 602 30.63 -28.89 22.49
CA GLU A 602 30.67 -27.48 22.05
C GLU A 602 30.28 -27.32 20.57
N LYS A 603 30.82 -28.19 19.69
CA LYS A 603 30.46 -28.21 18.26
C LYS A 603 28.99 -28.58 18.04
N MET A 604 28.43 -29.44 18.89
CA MET A 604 27.03 -29.83 18.82
C MET A 604 26.07 -28.68 19.22
N GLU A 605 26.48 -27.82 20.15
CA GLU A 605 25.73 -26.61 20.50
C GLU A 605 25.75 -25.57 19.39
N GLU A 606 26.91 -25.34 18.75
CA GLU A 606 27.03 -24.43 17.60
C GLU A 606 26.15 -24.90 16.43
N VAL A 607 26.17 -26.20 16.11
CA VAL A 607 25.34 -26.77 15.05
C VAL A 607 23.86 -26.69 15.41
N ALA A 608 23.49 -26.91 16.67
CA ALA A 608 22.10 -26.74 17.11
C ALA A 608 21.62 -25.30 16.90
N ALA A 609 22.46 -24.30 17.14
CA ALA A 609 22.15 -22.90 16.86
C ALA A 609 21.99 -22.63 15.35
N GLN A 610 22.88 -23.16 14.51
CA GLN A 610 22.79 -23.03 13.05
C GLN A 610 21.55 -23.73 12.47
N VAL A 611 21.18 -24.90 13.01
CA VAL A 611 19.98 -25.65 12.62
C VAL A 611 18.72 -24.90 13.03
N ALA A 612 18.69 -24.32 14.23
CA ALA A 612 17.59 -23.46 14.68
C ALA A 612 17.44 -22.21 13.80
N GLU A 613 18.55 -21.59 13.40
CA GLU A 613 18.53 -20.46 12.45
C GLU A 613 17.97 -20.88 11.09
N LEU A 614 18.40 -22.04 10.57
CA LEU A 614 17.89 -22.58 9.30
C LEU A 614 16.39 -22.91 9.38
N ALA A 615 15.93 -23.46 10.50
CA ALA A 615 14.51 -23.73 10.77
C ALA A 615 13.68 -22.43 10.80
N GLU A 616 14.19 -21.37 11.42
CA GLU A 616 13.50 -20.08 11.45
C GLU A 616 13.41 -19.43 10.05
N ILE A 617 14.47 -19.53 9.24
CA ILE A 617 14.45 -19.08 7.84
C ILE A 617 13.41 -19.87 7.04
N PHE A 618 13.37 -21.20 7.20
CA PHE A 618 12.36 -22.07 6.60
C PHE A 618 10.94 -21.62 6.97
N ARG A 619 10.68 -21.35 8.26
CA ARG A 619 9.36 -20.92 8.75
C ARG A 619 8.95 -19.61 8.10
N LYS A 620 9.83 -18.60 8.09
CA LYS A 620 9.59 -17.30 7.44
C LYS A 620 9.31 -17.44 5.94
N MET A 621 10.05 -18.28 5.23
CA MET A 621 9.80 -18.56 3.82
C MET A 621 8.44 -19.24 3.60
N GLY A 622 8.07 -20.21 4.46
CA GLY A 622 6.78 -20.88 4.41
C GLY A 622 5.61 -19.92 4.55
N GLU A 623 5.69 -18.98 5.49
CA GLU A 623 4.67 -17.96 5.75
C GLU A 623 4.62 -16.88 4.65
N GLY A 624 5.78 -16.50 4.09
CA GLY A 624 5.90 -15.37 3.18
C GLY A 624 5.71 -15.69 1.69
N LEU A 625 6.13 -16.87 1.23
CA LEU A 625 6.15 -17.20 -0.21
C LEU A 625 4.75 -17.44 -0.81
N VAL A 626 3.80 -17.94 -0.02
CA VAL A 626 2.40 -18.13 -0.48
C VAL A 626 1.71 -16.79 -0.74
N PRO A 627 1.69 -15.85 0.22
CA PRO A 627 1.17 -14.50 -0.04
C PRO A 627 1.88 -13.78 -1.17
N LEU A 628 3.22 -13.90 -1.29
CA LEU A 628 3.96 -13.27 -2.38
C LEU A 628 3.51 -13.82 -3.74
N GLN A 629 3.37 -15.14 -3.89
CA GLN A 629 2.88 -15.75 -5.14
C GLN A 629 1.46 -15.29 -5.47
N ALA A 630 0.59 -15.16 -4.47
CA ALA A 630 -0.77 -14.63 -4.67
C ALA A 630 -0.76 -13.17 -5.14
N GLN A 631 0.13 -12.34 -4.58
CA GLN A 631 0.31 -10.95 -5.03
C GLN A 631 0.84 -10.84 -6.46
N ILE A 632 1.79 -11.70 -6.87
CA ILE A 632 2.27 -11.74 -8.25
C ILE A 632 1.15 -12.15 -9.21
N ARG A 633 0.29 -13.11 -8.83
CA ARG A 633 -0.90 -13.46 -9.61
C ARG A 633 -1.91 -12.31 -9.70
N GLU A 634 -2.09 -11.55 -8.62
CA GLU A 634 -2.93 -10.35 -8.65
C GLU A 634 -2.35 -9.30 -9.60
N VAL A 635 -1.03 -9.05 -9.58
CA VAL A 635 -0.35 -8.19 -10.55
C VAL A 635 -0.61 -8.63 -11.98
N PHE A 636 -0.47 -9.93 -12.26
CA PHE A 636 -0.74 -10.50 -13.57
C PHE A 636 -2.17 -10.18 -14.02
N HIS A 637 -3.18 -10.51 -13.21
CA HIS A 637 -4.58 -10.24 -13.56
C HIS A 637 -4.89 -8.74 -13.69
N ARG A 638 -4.29 -7.91 -12.84
CA ARG A 638 -4.43 -6.45 -12.86
C ARG A 638 -3.91 -5.87 -14.18
N ILE A 639 -2.70 -6.27 -14.59
CA ILE A 639 -2.10 -5.85 -15.85
C ILE A 639 -2.95 -6.30 -17.04
N VAL A 640 -3.43 -7.56 -17.03
CA VAL A 640 -4.33 -8.06 -18.09
C VAL A 640 -5.58 -7.20 -18.18
N ARG A 641 -6.26 -6.95 -17.05
CA ARG A 641 -7.50 -6.17 -17.02
C ARG A 641 -7.28 -4.75 -17.53
N SER A 642 -6.27 -4.04 -17.00
CA SER A 642 -5.99 -2.66 -17.38
C SER A 642 -5.55 -2.55 -18.83
N ARG A 643 -4.80 -3.52 -19.35
CA ARG A 643 -4.46 -3.60 -20.78
C ARG A 643 -5.70 -3.75 -21.65
N THR A 644 -6.63 -4.63 -21.28
CA THR A 644 -7.88 -4.83 -22.02
C THR A 644 -8.71 -3.55 -22.05
N GLU A 645 -8.90 -2.89 -20.91
CA GLU A 645 -9.69 -1.66 -20.84
C GLU A 645 -9.05 -0.51 -21.64
N VAL A 646 -7.72 -0.36 -21.61
CA VAL A 646 -7.04 0.65 -22.44
C VAL A 646 -7.21 0.35 -23.93
N LEU A 647 -7.14 -0.93 -24.33
CA LEU A 647 -7.39 -1.33 -25.72
C LEU A 647 -8.83 -1.07 -26.16
N GLU A 648 -9.80 -1.29 -25.27
CA GLU A 648 -11.20 -0.95 -25.53
C GLU A 648 -11.36 0.56 -25.75
N VAL A 649 -10.76 1.40 -24.91
CA VAL A 649 -10.83 2.86 -25.07
C VAL A 649 -10.20 3.30 -26.41
N LEU A 650 -9.08 2.70 -26.81
CA LEU A 650 -8.44 2.97 -28.09
C LEU A 650 -9.31 2.56 -29.28
N ASP A 651 -10.00 1.42 -29.21
CA ASP A 651 -10.92 0.96 -30.25
C ASP A 651 -12.15 1.88 -30.37
N HIS A 652 -12.71 2.34 -29.24
CA HIS A 652 -13.78 3.33 -29.24
C HIS A 652 -13.34 4.66 -29.85
N ALA A 653 -12.15 5.15 -29.50
CA ALA A 653 -11.59 6.37 -30.08
C ALA A 653 -11.38 6.25 -31.60
N ALA A 654 -10.90 5.10 -32.06
CA ALA A 654 -10.73 4.82 -33.49
C ALA A 654 -12.08 4.86 -34.23
N LYS A 655 -13.14 4.27 -33.67
CA LYS A 655 -14.50 4.29 -34.24
C LYS A 655 -15.09 5.69 -34.33
N ILE A 656 -14.86 6.54 -33.33
CA ILE A 656 -15.35 7.95 -33.32
C ILE A 656 -14.61 8.81 -34.35
N SER A 657 -13.36 8.46 -34.67
CA SER A 657 -12.55 9.20 -35.65
C SER A 657 -12.83 8.85 -37.12
N GLN A 658 -13.63 7.82 -37.40
CA GLN A 658 -14.02 7.50 -38.78
C GLN A 658 -15.15 8.44 -39.24
N PRO A 659 -14.99 9.16 -40.37
CA PRO A 659 -16.06 9.97 -40.91
C PRO A 659 -17.22 9.06 -41.35
N THR A 660 -18.42 9.33 -40.84
CA THR A 660 -19.66 8.74 -41.33
C THR A 660 -19.81 9.17 -42.80
N THR A 661 -19.63 8.22 -43.72
CA THR A 661 -19.91 8.37 -45.16
C THR A 661 -21.38 8.53 -45.45
#